data_AF-A0A0A1XM08-F1
#
_entry.id   AF-A0A0A1XM08-F1
#
_cell.length_a   1.000
_cell.length_b   1.000
_cell.length_c   1.000
_cell.angle_alpha   90.00
_cell.angle_beta   90.00
_cell.angle_gamma   90.00
#
_symmetry.space_group_name_H-M   'P 1'
#
loop_
_entity.id
_entity.type
_entity.pdbx_description
1 polymer ?
#
loop_
_entity_poly.entity_id
_entity_poly.type
_entity_poly.pdbx_seq_one_letter_code
_entity_poly.pdbx_strand_id
1 'polypeptide(L)'
;MEVQSNAIENYSFVGVVVNSNDALELNSIEEEAEVVSRDFSRSVSNDSEGGITMVIDKVNGERENSLADVLPTSGETCAETEAKNQLEKKVEEAKELLETTQIIEEIIEGVALNHRRGTIIRTISAIISHREQEQRNAEDVLFDMFYNEETGLISMGKFLAALKTTGIRRSDPRIRELMENLKKVHKLSNYETGSSAETQNLNRETFKAVVAQNIVLIAKAFRQQFIIPDFVSFVKDVEDIYWKCKTNADGAVANYIPQLARYSSDSWGVSICTIDGQRYSIGDVDIPFTLQSCSKPLTYAIALEKLGPKVVHSYVGQEPSGRNFNELVLDHNNKPHNPMINAGAILTCSLLQALIKPDMTAAEKFDYTLQWFKRLSGGENIGFNNAVFLSEREAADRNYALGFYMRENKCYPKRTNLKEVMDFYFQCCSMETTCEAMSVIAATLANGGICPTTEEKVLRPEVVRDVLSIMHSCGTYDYSGQFAFKVGLPAKSGVSGGMMLVIPNVMGIFTWSPPLDKLGNSVRGVQFCEELVSAFNFHRYDNLKHASDKKDPRKHRYETKGLSIVNLLFSAASGDVTALRRHRLSGMDITLADYDGRTALHLAASEGHLDCVKFLLEHCQVPHNPKDRWGNLPIDEAENFGHHAIVEYLKEWAEKAEAAEAHTPEAVIKNTEADEEIITSTQSVSSDYDRSATASPIPSDAGSSSGIDDNTKPGF
;
A
#
# COMPACT_ATOMS: atom_id res chain seq x y z
N MET A 1 -21.58 -34.21 24.23
CA MET A 1 -20.32 -34.04 23.48
C MET A 1 -20.42 -32.73 22.73
N GLU A 2 -20.02 -31.67 23.42
CA GLU A 2 -19.85 -30.33 22.90
C GLU A 2 -18.59 -30.27 22.04
N VAL A 3 -18.66 -29.56 20.91
CA VAL A 3 -17.62 -28.60 20.50
C VAL A 3 -18.35 -27.43 19.84
N GLN A 4 -18.58 -26.38 20.62
CA GLN A 4 -18.68 -25.01 20.13
C GLN A 4 -17.26 -24.51 19.82
N SER A 5 -17.08 -23.80 18.70
CA SER A 5 -16.39 -22.50 18.67
C SER A 5 -16.23 -21.96 17.24
N ASN A 6 -17.03 -20.93 16.97
CA ASN A 6 -16.70 -19.65 16.33
C ASN A 6 -16.03 -19.63 14.94
N ALA A 7 -16.89 -19.41 13.94
CA ALA A 7 -16.57 -18.64 12.74
C ALA A 7 -16.78 -17.14 13.03
N ILE A 8 -15.69 -16.37 13.03
CA ILE A 8 -15.69 -14.91 12.92
C ILE A 8 -14.76 -14.56 11.75
N GLU A 9 -15.10 -13.48 11.04
CA GLU A 9 -14.43 -12.88 9.87
C GLU A 9 -14.96 -13.33 8.51
N ASN A 10 -16.14 -12.78 8.16
CA ASN A 10 -16.46 -12.35 6.80
C ASN A 10 -17.75 -11.51 6.81
N TYR A 11 -17.62 -10.19 7.01
CA TYR A 11 -18.63 -9.24 6.54
C TYR A 11 -17.95 -7.98 6.00
N SER A 12 -17.84 -7.94 4.68
CA SER A 12 -17.61 -6.75 3.89
C SER A 12 -18.94 -6.31 3.25
N PHE A 13 -19.17 -5.00 3.28
CA PHE A 13 -20.01 -4.23 2.34
C PHE A 13 -21.45 -4.70 2.05
N VAL A 14 -22.42 -4.09 2.75
CA VAL A 14 -23.74 -3.81 2.18
C VAL A 14 -23.98 -2.31 2.29
N GLY A 15 -23.96 -1.62 1.15
CA GLY A 15 -24.35 -0.22 1.05
C GLY A 15 -25.86 -0.08 1.17
N VAL A 16 -26.32 0.77 2.09
CA VAL A 16 -27.73 1.17 2.19
C VAL A 16 -27.88 2.53 1.50
N VAL A 17 -28.67 2.55 0.43
CA VAL A 17 -29.19 3.75 -0.21
C VAL A 17 -30.28 4.31 0.70
N VAL A 18 -30.05 5.48 1.29
CA VAL A 18 -31.08 6.20 2.06
C VAL A 18 -31.80 7.16 1.11
N ASN A 19 -33.09 6.92 0.91
CA ASN A 19 -34.01 7.86 0.27
C ASN A 19 -34.35 8.98 1.26
N SER A 20 -34.24 10.22 0.80
CA SER A 20 -34.65 11.42 1.50
C SER A 20 -36.19 11.52 1.54
N ASN A 21 -36.84 11.21 2.66
CA ASN A 21 -38.16 11.75 3.04
C ASN A 21 -38.65 11.49 4.49
N ASP A 22 -37.94 10.76 5.35
CA ASP A 22 -38.44 10.42 6.70
C ASP A 22 -37.90 11.31 7.85
N ALA A 23 -37.51 12.56 7.57
CA ALA A 23 -36.92 13.46 8.56
C ALA A 23 -37.92 14.38 9.31
N LEU A 24 -39.23 14.08 9.31
CA LEU A 24 -40.27 14.99 9.83
C LEU A 24 -41.18 14.44 10.94
N GLU A 25 -40.95 13.24 11.49
CA GLU A 25 -41.77 12.70 12.60
C GLU A 25 -41.06 12.60 13.96
N LEU A 26 -39.84 13.12 14.11
CA LEU A 26 -39.08 13.04 15.37
C LEU A 26 -39.24 14.24 16.33
N ASN A 27 -39.94 15.31 15.92
CA ASN A 27 -40.06 16.54 16.71
C ASN A 27 -41.36 16.63 17.56
N SER A 28 -42.23 15.61 17.56
CA SER A 28 -43.49 15.63 18.32
C SER A 28 -43.47 14.80 19.60
N ILE A 29 -42.36 14.12 19.92
CA ILE A 29 -42.25 13.25 21.11
C ILE A 29 -41.44 13.91 22.25
N GLU A 30 -40.73 15.02 21.98
CA GLU A 30 -39.93 15.72 22.99
C GLU A 30 -40.73 16.67 23.90
N GLU A 31 -41.95 17.10 23.53
CA GLU A 31 -42.75 18.02 24.34
C GLU A 31 -43.62 17.35 25.44
N GLU A 32 -43.86 16.04 25.40
CA GLU A 32 -44.66 15.35 26.44
C GLU A 32 -43.81 14.82 27.63
N ALA A 33 -42.49 14.73 27.49
CA ALA A 33 -41.60 14.18 28.54
C ALA A 33 -41.18 15.20 29.62
N GLU A 34 -41.27 16.52 29.36
CA GLU A 34 -40.85 17.55 30.33
C GLU A 34 -41.89 17.84 31.42
N VAL A 35 -43.16 17.46 31.22
CA VAL A 35 -44.25 17.76 32.18
C VAL A 35 -44.27 16.78 33.36
N VAL A 36 -43.81 15.53 33.18
CA VAL A 36 -43.90 14.47 34.20
C VAL A 36 -42.73 14.49 35.20
N SER A 37 -41.58 15.07 34.82
CA SER A 37 -40.37 15.10 35.66
C SER A 37 -40.45 16.10 36.84
N ARG A 38 -41.33 17.11 36.76
CA ARG A 38 -41.43 18.16 37.79
C ARG A 38 -42.20 17.77 39.05
N ASP A 39 -43.08 16.77 38.98
CA ASP A 39 -43.93 16.40 40.13
C ASP A 39 -43.33 15.33 41.04
N PHE A 40 -42.29 14.61 40.61
CA PHE A 40 -41.71 13.50 41.38
C PHE A 40 -40.61 13.92 42.38
N SER A 41 -40.09 15.16 42.28
CA SER A 41 -38.96 15.64 43.10
C SER A 41 -39.35 16.13 44.50
N ARG A 42 -40.56 15.82 45.00
CA ARG A 42 -41.07 16.32 46.29
C ARG A 42 -41.37 15.27 47.35
N SER A 43 -41.12 14.00 47.11
CA SER A 43 -41.34 12.95 48.12
C SER A 43 -40.16 11.99 48.17
N VAL A 44 -39.56 11.89 49.36
CA VAL A 44 -38.72 10.82 49.91
C VAL A 44 -37.35 11.33 50.34
N SER A 45 -37.34 11.74 51.60
CA SER A 45 -36.18 11.85 52.49
C SER A 45 -36.26 10.71 53.52
N ASN A 46 -35.10 10.17 53.88
CA ASN A 46 -34.75 9.41 55.09
C ASN A 46 -35.06 7.90 55.22
N ASP A 47 -34.01 7.21 55.68
CA ASP A 47 -33.92 6.10 56.64
C ASP A 47 -33.73 4.63 56.19
N SER A 48 -32.55 4.13 56.61
CA SER A 48 -32.22 2.84 57.23
C SER A 48 -31.82 1.61 56.38
N GLU A 49 -30.55 1.26 56.52
CA GLU A 49 -29.92 -0.05 56.30
C GLU A 49 -30.47 -1.09 57.29
N GLY A 50 -30.72 -2.32 56.81
CA GLY A 50 -30.87 -3.50 57.67
C GLY A 50 -32.02 -4.43 57.26
N GLY A 51 -31.75 -5.39 56.37
CA GLY A 51 -32.74 -6.45 56.11
C GLY A 51 -32.64 -7.22 54.79
N ILE A 52 -31.45 -7.51 54.25
CA ILE A 52 -31.33 -8.35 53.03
C ILE A 52 -30.14 -9.30 53.16
N THR A 53 -30.18 -10.19 54.16
CA THR A 53 -29.15 -11.23 54.34
C THR A 53 -29.71 -12.54 54.89
N MET A 54 -30.97 -12.87 54.57
CA MET A 54 -31.59 -14.11 55.12
C MET A 54 -32.59 -14.82 54.20
N VAL A 55 -32.53 -14.61 52.87
CA VAL A 55 -33.46 -15.27 51.92
C VAL A 55 -32.76 -15.96 50.74
N ILE A 56 -31.49 -15.64 50.46
CA ILE A 56 -30.77 -16.20 49.28
C ILE A 56 -30.28 -17.64 49.53
N ASP A 57 -30.07 -18.06 50.78
CA ASP A 57 -29.58 -19.42 51.10
C ASP A 57 -30.66 -20.51 51.16
N LYS A 58 -31.93 -20.20 50.86
CA LYS A 58 -33.03 -21.19 50.92
C LYS A 58 -33.56 -21.64 49.55
N VAL A 59 -33.09 -21.04 48.45
CA VAL A 59 -33.63 -21.31 47.10
C VAL A 59 -32.69 -22.19 46.25
N ASN A 60 -31.42 -22.37 46.64
CA ASN A 60 -30.46 -23.19 45.89
C ASN A 60 -30.40 -24.68 46.32
N GLY A 61 -31.35 -25.16 47.14
CA GLY A 61 -31.32 -26.52 47.72
C GLY A 61 -32.29 -27.55 47.13
N GLU A 62 -33.23 -27.19 46.25
CA GLU A 62 -34.32 -28.10 45.84
C GLU A 62 -34.59 -28.09 44.34
N ARG A 63 -33.55 -28.25 43.52
CA ARG A 63 -33.67 -28.60 42.11
C ARG A 63 -32.87 -29.86 41.79
N GLU A 64 -33.35 -31.01 42.27
CA GLU A 64 -33.05 -32.33 41.71
C GLU A 64 -33.95 -33.39 42.36
N ASN A 65 -35.06 -33.76 41.70
CA ASN A 65 -35.56 -35.15 41.52
C ASN A 65 -37.06 -35.23 41.18
N SER A 66 -37.39 -36.25 40.38
CA SER A 66 -38.70 -36.92 40.16
C SER A 66 -39.67 -36.27 39.15
N LEU A 67 -39.82 -36.86 37.94
CA LEU A 67 -40.76 -37.94 37.53
C LEU A 67 -42.06 -37.32 36.97
N ALA A 68 -42.29 -37.24 35.65
CA ALA A 68 -42.67 -38.28 34.67
C ALA A 68 -44.09 -38.86 34.87
N ASP A 69 -44.87 -38.73 33.79
CA ASP A 69 -46.10 -39.43 33.34
C ASP A 69 -47.41 -39.31 34.13
N VAL A 70 -48.47 -38.85 33.42
CA VAL A 70 -49.77 -39.55 33.17
C VAL A 70 -50.80 -38.54 32.59
N LEU A 71 -51.33 -38.84 31.39
CA LEU A 71 -52.54 -38.28 30.75
C LEU A 71 -53.76 -39.18 31.08
N PRO A 72 -55.00 -38.88 30.62
CA PRO A 72 -55.97 -37.89 31.11
C PRO A 72 -57.29 -38.60 31.52
N THR A 73 -58.32 -37.92 32.08
CA THR A 73 -59.75 -38.24 31.78
C THR A 73 -60.75 -37.31 32.48
N SER A 74 -61.66 -36.80 31.65
CA SER A 74 -63.06 -36.39 31.88
C SER A 74 -63.68 -36.50 33.27
N GLY A 75 -64.28 -35.40 33.74
CA GLY A 75 -65.40 -35.42 34.69
C GLY A 75 -65.37 -34.32 35.74
N GLU A 76 -65.43 -33.04 35.31
CA GLU A 76 -65.46 -31.89 36.22
C GLU A 76 -66.64 -32.00 37.19
N THR A 77 -66.33 -32.03 38.49
CA THR A 77 -67.32 -31.84 39.56
C THR A 77 -67.07 -30.49 40.25
N CYS A 78 -68.14 -29.90 40.80
CA CYS A 78 -68.22 -28.53 41.34
C CYS A 78 -67.15 -28.17 42.40
N ALA A 79 -66.38 -29.13 42.93
CA ALA A 79 -65.27 -28.90 43.86
C ALA A 79 -63.92 -28.62 43.16
N GLU A 80 -63.73 -29.05 41.90
CA GLU A 80 -62.51 -28.78 41.12
C GLU A 80 -62.48 -27.35 40.58
N THR A 81 -63.66 -26.75 40.35
CA THR A 81 -63.78 -25.35 39.88
C THR A 81 -63.41 -24.35 40.98
N GLU A 82 -63.67 -24.64 42.26
CA GLU A 82 -63.24 -23.80 43.38
C GLU A 82 -61.73 -23.90 43.66
N ALA A 83 -61.16 -25.11 43.54
CA ALA A 83 -59.71 -25.31 43.69
C ALA A 83 -58.93 -24.65 42.54
N LYS A 84 -59.45 -24.71 41.31
CA LYS A 84 -58.86 -24.05 40.14
C LYS A 84 -58.96 -22.52 40.21
N ASN A 85 -60.10 -21.98 40.67
CA ASN A 85 -60.24 -20.53 40.89
C ASN A 85 -59.35 -20.02 42.05
N GLN A 86 -59.13 -20.80 43.10
CA GLN A 86 -58.17 -20.43 44.16
C GLN A 86 -56.71 -20.53 43.69
N LEU A 87 -56.39 -21.48 42.81
CA LEU A 87 -55.06 -21.61 42.22
C LEU A 87 -54.79 -20.51 41.19
N GLU A 88 -55.76 -20.15 40.34
CA GLU A 88 -55.66 -19.04 39.40
C GLU A 88 -55.53 -17.70 40.14
N LYS A 89 -56.23 -17.51 41.26
CA LYS A 89 -56.08 -16.31 42.09
C LYS A 89 -54.71 -16.23 42.78
N LYS A 90 -54.15 -17.37 43.23
CA LYS A 90 -52.79 -17.43 43.78
C LYS A 90 -51.70 -17.28 42.71
N VAL A 91 -51.95 -17.71 41.48
CA VAL A 91 -51.05 -17.51 40.34
C VAL A 91 -51.07 -16.05 39.90
N GLU A 92 -52.21 -15.37 39.97
CA GLU A 92 -52.31 -13.94 39.65
C GLU A 92 -51.69 -13.07 40.76
N GLU A 93 -51.89 -13.41 42.03
CA GLU A 93 -51.18 -12.76 43.15
C GLU A 93 -49.66 -13.01 43.09
N ALA A 94 -49.22 -14.19 42.63
CA ALA A 94 -47.80 -14.49 42.40
C ALA A 94 -47.22 -13.77 41.18
N LYS A 95 -48.02 -13.47 40.15
CA LYS A 95 -47.62 -12.63 39.00
C LYS A 95 -47.52 -11.16 39.38
N GLU A 96 -48.46 -10.63 40.17
CA GLU A 96 -48.36 -9.25 40.68
C GLU A 96 -47.12 -9.07 41.57
N LEU A 97 -46.78 -10.07 42.39
CA LEU A 97 -45.53 -10.11 43.16
C LEU A 97 -44.28 -10.22 42.26
N LEU A 98 -44.33 -10.99 41.17
CA LEU A 98 -43.23 -11.10 40.21
C LEU A 98 -43.01 -9.78 39.42
N GLU A 99 -44.10 -9.11 39.03
CA GLU A 99 -44.06 -7.81 38.36
C GLU A 99 -43.60 -6.69 39.31
N THR A 100 -44.03 -6.68 40.58
CA THR A 100 -43.48 -5.73 41.55
C THR A 100 -42.01 -5.98 41.88
N THR A 101 -41.56 -7.24 41.88
CA THR A 101 -40.14 -7.55 42.09
C THR A 101 -39.29 -7.17 40.89
N GLN A 102 -39.78 -7.35 39.65
CA GLN A 102 -39.13 -6.87 38.42
C GLN A 102 -39.12 -5.34 38.33
N ILE A 103 -40.18 -4.65 38.73
CA ILE A 103 -40.22 -3.18 38.76
C ILE A 103 -39.27 -2.64 39.83
N ILE A 104 -39.13 -3.33 40.98
CA ILE A 104 -38.16 -2.95 42.01
C ILE A 104 -36.72 -3.24 41.55
N GLU A 105 -36.45 -4.34 40.83
CA GLU A 105 -35.15 -4.57 40.17
C GLU A 105 -34.84 -3.53 39.09
N GLU A 106 -35.81 -3.14 38.27
CA GLU A 106 -35.66 -2.08 37.26
C GLU A 106 -35.51 -0.68 37.88
N ILE A 107 -36.13 -0.42 39.04
CA ILE A 107 -35.95 0.83 39.80
C ILE A 107 -34.59 0.83 40.51
N ILE A 108 -34.12 -0.30 41.06
CA ILE A 108 -32.79 -0.42 41.68
C ILE A 108 -31.70 -0.32 40.59
N GLU A 109 -31.89 -0.95 39.43
CA GLU A 109 -31.03 -0.75 38.26
C GLU A 109 -31.12 0.68 37.73
N GLY A 110 -32.30 1.31 37.71
CA GLY A 110 -32.53 2.70 37.30
C GLY A 110 -31.92 3.75 38.24
N VAL A 111 -31.92 3.50 39.56
CA VAL A 111 -31.30 4.37 40.57
C VAL A 111 -29.79 4.18 40.60
N ALA A 112 -29.30 2.94 40.43
CA ALA A 112 -27.87 2.66 40.19
C ALA A 112 -27.38 3.26 38.87
N LEU A 113 -28.23 3.27 37.83
CA LEU A 113 -28.00 3.93 36.54
C LEU A 113 -28.08 5.46 36.64
N ASN A 114 -28.80 6.05 37.60
CA ASN A 114 -28.82 7.51 37.78
C ASN A 114 -27.61 8.04 38.54
N HIS A 115 -27.06 7.29 39.51
CA HIS A 115 -25.77 7.63 40.11
C HIS A 115 -24.61 7.37 39.13
N ARG A 116 -24.74 6.32 38.29
CA ARG A 116 -23.86 6.12 37.14
C ARG A 116 -24.10 7.14 36.03
N ARG A 117 -25.30 7.67 35.77
CA ARG A 117 -25.55 8.74 34.78
C ARG A 117 -25.06 10.10 35.27
N GLY A 118 -25.05 10.41 36.56
CA GLY A 118 -24.41 11.64 37.06
C GLY A 118 -22.90 11.63 36.80
N THR A 119 -22.25 10.48 37.04
CA THR A 119 -20.82 10.28 36.77
C THR A 119 -20.56 10.08 35.28
N ILE A 120 -21.36 9.29 34.57
CA ILE A 120 -21.24 9.03 33.13
C ILE A 120 -21.65 10.27 32.33
N ILE A 121 -22.59 11.12 32.74
CA ILE A 121 -22.86 12.40 32.06
C ILE A 121 -21.80 13.43 32.45
N ARG A 122 -21.19 13.40 33.65
CA ARG A 122 -19.99 14.23 33.90
C ARG A 122 -18.76 13.72 33.14
N THR A 123 -18.60 12.41 32.99
CA THR A 123 -17.50 11.78 32.26
C THR A 123 -17.75 11.82 30.76
N ILE A 124 -18.99 11.70 30.29
CA ILE A 124 -19.41 11.90 28.89
C ILE A 124 -19.48 13.38 28.58
N SER A 125 -19.86 14.27 29.48
CA SER A 125 -19.78 15.73 29.24
C SER A 125 -18.35 16.23 29.41
N ALA A 126 -17.49 15.54 30.16
CA ALA A 126 -16.03 15.74 30.17
C ALA A 126 -15.36 15.10 28.95
N ILE A 127 -15.86 13.96 28.44
CA ILE A 127 -15.41 13.29 27.20
C ILE A 127 -16.01 13.99 25.98
N ILE A 128 -17.16 14.63 26.07
CA ILE A 128 -17.79 15.47 25.04
C ILE A 128 -17.15 16.84 25.12
N SER A 129 -16.85 17.41 26.30
CA SER A 129 -16.02 18.62 26.35
C SER A 129 -14.57 18.34 25.95
N HIS A 130 -14.02 17.14 26.21
CA HIS A 130 -12.72 16.71 25.68
C HIS A 130 -12.81 16.33 24.19
N ARG A 131 -13.90 15.73 23.69
CA ARG A 131 -14.10 15.43 22.24
C ARG A 131 -14.42 16.68 21.44
N GLU A 132 -15.11 17.65 22.01
CA GLU A 132 -15.31 18.99 21.45
C GLU A 132 -14.00 19.80 21.50
N GLN A 133 -13.08 19.48 22.42
CA GLN A 133 -11.69 19.96 22.39
C GLN A 133 -10.76 19.13 21.48
N GLU A 134 -11.14 17.94 21.03
CA GLU A 134 -10.30 17.00 20.26
C GLU A 134 -10.73 16.76 18.80
N GLN A 135 -11.82 17.35 18.32
CA GLN A 135 -12.04 17.47 16.87
C GLN A 135 -11.35 18.73 16.34
N ARG A 136 -10.02 18.79 16.51
CA ARG A 136 -9.21 19.75 15.75
C ARG A 136 -9.40 19.43 14.28
N ASN A 137 -9.93 20.39 13.53
CA ASN A 137 -10.08 20.27 12.09
C ASN A 137 -8.71 19.96 11.47
N ALA A 138 -8.65 19.13 10.43
CA ALA A 138 -7.39 18.67 9.84
C ALA A 138 -6.50 19.85 9.41
N GLU A 139 -7.14 20.94 8.96
CA GLU A 139 -6.51 22.20 8.61
C GLU A 139 -5.82 22.86 9.81
N ASP A 140 -6.42 22.80 11.00
CA ASP A 140 -5.82 23.35 12.23
C ASP A 140 -4.58 22.57 12.64
N VAL A 141 -4.66 21.24 12.61
CA VAL A 141 -3.53 20.37 12.93
C VAL A 141 -2.38 20.60 11.94
N LEU A 142 -2.68 20.71 10.65
CA LEU A 142 -1.67 21.02 9.63
C LEU A 142 -1.09 22.41 9.80
N PHE A 143 -1.90 23.42 10.17
CA PHE A 143 -1.37 24.75 10.45
C PHE A 143 -0.42 24.71 11.65
N ASP A 144 -0.83 24.07 12.74
CA ASP A 144 -0.03 23.94 13.97
C ASP A 144 1.31 23.22 13.70
N MET A 145 1.34 22.22 12.80
CA MET A 145 2.56 21.48 12.43
C MET A 145 3.65 22.35 11.78
N PHE A 146 3.25 23.40 11.05
CA PHE A 146 4.17 24.30 10.33
C PHE A 146 4.14 25.73 10.88
N TYR A 147 3.49 25.92 12.03
CA TYR A 147 3.35 27.20 12.70
C TYR A 147 4.70 27.70 13.19
N ASN A 148 4.99 28.98 12.95
CA ASN A 148 6.14 29.64 13.57
C ASN A 148 5.66 30.49 14.75
N GLU A 149 6.10 30.13 15.96
CA GLU A 149 5.75 30.82 17.21
C GLU A 149 6.19 32.29 17.22
N GLU A 150 7.29 32.63 16.54
CA GLU A 150 7.82 34.00 16.52
C GLU A 150 6.99 34.95 15.65
N THR A 151 6.47 34.45 14.52
CA THR A 151 5.76 35.29 13.54
C THR A 151 4.25 35.14 13.60
N GLY A 152 3.74 34.07 14.21
CA GLY A 152 2.32 33.75 14.20
C GLY A 152 1.78 33.29 12.85
N LEU A 153 2.66 32.97 11.88
CA LEU A 153 2.31 32.66 10.49
C LEU A 153 2.92 31.32 10.04
N ILE A 154 2.28 30.69 9.06
CA ILE A 154 2.81 29.52 8.36
C ILE A 154 3.57 29.94 7.11
N SER A 155 4.74 29.34 6.84
CA SER A 155 5.47 29.52 5.59
C SER A 155 5.01 28.53 4.53
N MET A 156 4.37 29.03 3.45
CA MET A 156 3.89 28.17 2.36
C MET A 156 5.04 27.50 1.60
N GLY A 157 6.24 28.10 1.58
CA GLY A 157 7.42 27.49 0.99
C GLY A 157 7.81 26.19 1.71
N LYS A 158 7.81 26.20 3.05
CA LYS A 158 8.07 25.01 3.88
C LYS A 158 6.97 23.97 3.72
N PHE A 159 5.71 24.40 3.75
CA PHE A 159 4.55 23.52 3.56
C PHE A 159 4.57 22.81 2.21
N LEU A 160 4.78 23.53 1.11
CA LEU A 160 4.84 22.95 -0.24
C LEU A 160 6.09 22.08 -0.44
N ALA A 161 7.21 22.41 0.20
CA ALA A 161 8.39 21.56 0.21
C ALA A 161 8.11 20.23 0.92
N ALA A 162 7.46 20.26 2.09
CA ALA A 162 7.06 19.06 2.82
C ALA A 162 5.97 18.26 2.08
N LEU A 163 5.04 18.92 1.37
CA LEU A 163 4.10 18.22 0.51
C LEU A 163 4.83 17.50 -0.64
N LYS A 164 5.85 18.13 -1.22
CA LYS A 164 6.69 17.51 -2.26
C LYS A 164 7.43 16.26 -1.76
N THR A 165 7.90 16.23 -0.50
CA THR A 165 8.58 15.04 0.04
C THR A 165 7.65 13.84 0.19
N THR A 166 6.33 14.05 0.31
CA THR A 166 5.35 12.95 0.27
C THR A 166 5.22 12.30 -1.12
N GLY A 167 5.79 12.92 -2.16
CA GLY A 167 5.75 12.46 -3.55
C GLY A 167 4.71 13.16 -4.42
N ILE A 168 3.85 14.01 -3.86
CA ILE A 168 2.88 14.80 -4.64
C ILE A 168 3.60 15.95 -5.35
N ARG A 169 3.41 16.05 -6.67
CA ARG A 169 4.00 17.11 -7.49
C ARG A 169 3.15 18.38 -7.48
N ARG A 170 3.80 19.53 -7.69
CA ARG A 170 3.13 20.84 -7.83
C ARG A 170 2.17 20.90 -9.01
N SER A 171 2.43 20.09 -10.05
CA SER A 171 1.61 19.97 -11.24
C SER A 171 0.47 18.94 -11.10
N ASP A 172 0.29 18.31 -9.93
CA ASP A 172 -0.79 17.34 -9.73
C ASP A 172 -2.16 18.05 -9.86
N PRO A 173 -3.03 17.60 -10.79
CA PRO A 173 -4.35 18.20 -11.01
C PRO A 173 -5.21 18.31 -9.75
N ARG A 174 -5.05 17.40 -8.78
CA ARG A 174 -5.86 17.35 -7.54
C ARG A 174 -5.47 18.39 -6.50
N ILE A 175 -4.38 19.13 -6.70
CA ILE A 175 -3.99 20.27 -5.85
C ILE A 175 -4.01 21.60 -6.62
N ARG A 176 -4.64 21.63 -7.79
CA ARG A 176 -4.70 22.83 -8.62
C ARG A 176 -5.40 23.97 -7.89
N GLU A 177 -6.48 23.68 -7.17
CA GLU A 177 -7.28 24.68 -6.46
C GLU A 177 -6.48 25.34 -5.33
N LEU A 178 -5.67 24.56 -4.59
CA LEU A 178 -4.67 25.06 -3.63
C LEU A 178 -3.73 26.07 -4.30
N MET A 179 -3.13 25.70 -5.44
CA MET A 179 -2.17 26.56 -6.15
C MET A 179 -2.83 27.82 -6.73
N GLU A 180 -4.06 27.72 -7.21
CA GLU A 180 -4.83 28.86 -7.71
C GLU A 180 -5.26 29.80 -6.59
N ASN A 181 -5.72 29.28 -5.46
CA ASN A 181 -6.11 30.07 -4.30
C ASN A 181 -4.90 30.80 -3.72
N LEU A 182 -3.73 30.15 -3.66
CA LEU A 182 -2.48 30.79 -3.26
C LEU A 182 -2.09 31.95 -4.19
N LYS A 183 -2.27 31.79 -5.51
CA LYS A 183 -2.07 32.88 -6.49
C LYS A 183 -3.09 34.01 -6.34
N LYS A 184 -4.35 33.71 -5.98
CA LYS A 184 -5.38 34.73 -5.71
C LYS A 184 -5.04 35.56 -4.48
N VAL A 185 -4.65 34.91 -3.39
CA VAL A 185 -4.20 35.57 -2.15
C VAL A 185 -3.01 36.49 -2.43
N HIS A 186 -2.03 36.00 -3.19
CA HIS A 186 -0.86 36.80 -3.60
C HIS A 186 -1.24 38.10 -4.32
N LYS A 187 -2.19 38.02 -5.26
CA LYS A 187 -2.67 39.18 -6.02
C LYS A 187 -3.43 40.17 -5.14
N LEU A 188 -4.19 39.69 -4.16
CA LEU A 188 -4.96 40.54 -3.24
C LEU A 188 -4.07 41.23 -2.20
N SER A 189 -2.94 40.63 -1.83
CA SER A 189 -2.04 41.17 -0.81
C SER A 189 -1.16 42.35 -1.25
N ASN A 190 -1.22 42.80 -2.52
CA ASN A 190 -0.46 43.94 -3.06
C ASN A 190 1.04 44.00 -2.65
N TYR A 191 1.67 42.84 -2.40
CA TYR A 191 3.05 42.79 -1.93
C TYR A 191 4.03 42.98 -3.10
N GLU A 192 5.10 43.70 -2.77
CA GLU A 192 6.16 44.23 -3.64
C GLU A 192 6.57 43.30 -4.79
N THR A 193 6.77 43.94 -5.94
CA THR A 193 7.31 43.41 -7.19
C THR A 193 8.53 42.51 -6.94
N GLY A 194 8.33 41.19 -6.87
CA GLY A 194 9.42 40.20 -6.85
C GLY A 194 9.19 38.94 -6.00
N SER A 195 8.22 38.91 -5.08
CA SER A 195 7.95 37.69 -4.28
C SER A 195 7.07 36.69 -5.03
N SER A 196 7.37 35.39 -4.92
CA SER A 196 6.56 34.33 -5.53
C SER A 196 5.32 34.03 -4.68
N ALA A 197 4.20 33.68 -5.33
CA ALA A 197 3.01 33.20 -4.62
C ALA A 197 3.33 32.00 -3.69
N GLU A 198 4.36 31.21 -4.01
CA GLU A 198 4.72 30.01 -3.25
C GLU A 198 5.54 30.30 -1.98
N THR A 199 6.07 31.51 -1.81
CA THR A 199 6.91 31.90 -0.66
C THR A 199 6.16 32.74 0.38
N GLN A 200 4.84 32.85 0.26
CA GLN A 200 4.02 33.66 1.15
C GLN A 200 3.94 33.08 2.56
N ASN A 201 3.78 33.96 3.53
CA ASN A 201 3.43 33.61 4.90
C ASN A 201 1.95 33.88 5.13
N LEU A 202 1.20 32.89 5.61
CA LEU A 202 -0.25 32.99 5.77
C LEU A 202 -0.64 32.93 7.25
N ASN A 203 -1.73 33.61 7.60
CA ASN A 203 -2.38 33.42 8.89
C ASN A 203 -3.29 32.19 8.85
N ARG A 204 -3.79 31.76 10.02
CA ARG A 204 -4.60 30.52 10.17
C ARG A 204 -5.83 30.50 9.27
N GLU A 205 -6.59 31.59 9.23
CA GLU A 205 -7.84 31.68 8.46
C GLU A 205 -7.58 31.63 6.95
N THR A 206 -6.55 32.35 6.48
CA THR A 206 -6.16 32.36 5.07
C THR A 206 -5.62 30.99 4.65
N PHE A 207 -4.83 30.34 5.49
CA PHE A 207 -4.34 28.98 5.23
C PHE A 207 -5.51 28.00 5.07
N LYS A 208 -6.47 28.02 6.00
CA LYS A 208 -7.69 27.19 5.94
C LYS A 208 -8.43 27.40 4.62
N ALA A 209 -8.69 28.64 4.24
CA ALA A 209 -9.38 28.95 2.98
C ALA A 209 -8.60 28.46 1.75
N VAL A 210 -7.28 28.50 1.80
CA VAL A 210 -6.41 28.07 0.70
C VAL A 210 -6.40 26.54 0.52
N VAL A 211 -6.35 25.77 1.62
CA VAL A 211 -6.25 24.29 1.56
C VAL A 211 -7.60 23.56 1.55
N ALA A 212 -8.71 24.23 1.89
CA ALA A 212 -10.02 23.61 2.13
C ALA A 212 -10.50 22.65 1.03
N GLN A 213 -10.30 22.98 -0.24
CA GLN A 213 -10.79 22.14 -1.36
C GLN A 213 -9.97 20.86 -1.58
N ASN A 214 -8.72 20.84 -1.12
CA ASN A 214 -7.79 19.73 -1.34
C ASN A 214 -7.35 19.07 -0.01
N ILE A 215 -8.00 19.42 1.11
CA ILE A 215 -7.60 19.03 2.46
C ILE A 215 -7.56 17.52 2.66
N VAL A 216 -8.48 16.76 2.06
CA VAL A 216 -8.55 15.30 2.21
C VAL A 216 -7.27 14.63 1.71
N LEU A 217 -6.83 15.00 0.50
CA LEU A 217 -5.59 14.48 -0.10
C LEU A 217 -4.35 14.93 0.69
N ILE A 218 -4.29 16.22 1.03
CA ILE A 218 -3.17 16.81 1.77
C ILE A 218 -3.03 16.16 3.16
N ALA A 219 -4.14 16.00 3.88
CA ALA A 219 -4.16 15.36 5.19
C ALA A 219 -3.79 13.88 5.10
N LYS A 220 -4.17 13.17 4.02
CA LYS A 220 -3.73 11.80 3.77
C LYS A 220 -2.21 11.73 3.57
N ALA A 221 -1.65 12.68 2.80
CA ALA A 221 -0.22 12.79 2.55
C ALA A 221 0.59 12.99 3.84
N PHE A 222 0.22 13.98 4.65
CA PHE A 222 0.95 14.30 5.89
C PHE A 222 0.75 13.27 7.01
N ARG A 223 -0.38 12.55 7.03
CA ARG A 223 -0.60 11.41 7.95
C ARG A 223 0.10 10.13 7.49
N GLN A 224 0.90 10.19 6.43
CA GLN A 224 1.60 9.03 5.84
C GLN A 224 0.64 7.88 5.48
N GLN A 225 -0.60 8.19 5.09
CA GLN A 225 -1.64 7.22 4.75
C GLN A 225 -1.64 6.85 3.26
N PHE A 226 -0.61 7.24 2.51
CA PHE A 226 -0.40 6.75 1.16
C PHE A 226 0.13 5.33 1.16
N ILE A 227 -0.06 4.65 0.03
CA ILE A 227 0.33 3.25 -0.19
C ILE A 227 1.82 3.01 0.03
N ILE A 228 2.66 4.04 -0.17
CA ILE A 228 4.05 4.05 0.27
C ILE A 228 4.22 5.20 1.28
N PRO A 229 4.18 4.91 2.59
CA PRO A 229 4.30 5.92 3.64
C PRO A 229 5.65 6.67 3.64
N ASP A 230 6.76 5.93 3.64
CA ASP A 230 8.13 6.48 3.60
C ASP A 230 8.61 6.56 2.15
N PHE A 231 8.01 7.48 1.38
CA PHE A 231 8.32 7.64 -0.04
C PHE A 231 9.78 8.05 -0.29
N VAL A 232 10.37 8.84 0.61
CA VAL A 232 11.76 9.31 0.47
C VAL A 232 12.73 8.14 0.56
N SER A 233 12.56 7.23 1.53
CA SER A 233 13.42 6.06 1.61
C SER A 233 13.21 5.10 0.45
N PHE A 234 11.97 4.91 0.00
CA PHE A 234 11.67 4.09 -1.16
C PHE A 234 12.36 4.64 -2.43
N VAL A 235 12.32 5.95 -2.63
CA VAL A 235 13.01 6.64 -3.74
C VAL A 235 14.51 6.39 -3.71
N LYS A 236 15.15 6.45 -2.53
CA LYS A 236 16.58 6.15 -2.40
C LYS A 236 16.93 4.73 -2.86
N ASP A 237 16.12 3.75 -2.48
CA ASP A 237 16.32 2.36 -2.92
C ASP A 237 16.15 2.22 -4.45
N VAL A 238 15.22 2.98 -5.06
CA VAL A 238 15.05 3.04 -6.52
C VAL A 238 16.24 3.71 -7.21
N GLU A 239 16.79 4.77 -6.62
CA GLU A 239 18.00 5.44 -7.13
C GLU A 239 19.19 4.48 -7.18
N ASP A 240 19.39 3.69 -6.12
CA ASP A 240 20.47 2.70 -6.06
C ASP A 240 20.32 1.65 -7.18
N ILE A 241 19.10 1.15 -7.42
CA ILE A 241 18.80 0.23 -8.53
C ILE A 241 19.06 0.91 -9.88
N TYR A 242 18.63 2.16 -10.05
CA TYR A 242 18.82 2.93 -11.28
C TYR A 242 20.31 3.04 -11.64
N TRP A 243 21.17 3.40 -10.67
CA TRP A 243 22.60 3.53 -10.89
C TRP A 243 23.28 2.19 -11.19
N LYS A 244 22.83 1.11 -10.55
CA LYS A 244 23.28 -0.25 -10.86
C LYS A 244 22.92 -0.67 -12.28
N CYS A 245 21.75 -0.30 -12.79
CA CYS A 245 21.33 -0.61 -14.15
C CYS A 245 22.02 0.27 -15.20
N LYS A 246 22.38 1.51 -14.85
CA LYS A 246 23.01 2.46 -15.77
C LYS A 246 24.38 1.97 -16.28
N THR A 247 25.12 1.21 -15.47
CA THR A 247 26.45 0.68 -15.85
C THR A 247 26.36 -0.43 -16.89
N ASN A 248 25.19 -1.03 -17.09
CA ASN A 248 24.98 -2.04 -18.11
C ASN A 248 24.96 -1.39 -19.50
N ALA A 249 25.91 -1.77 -20.36
CA ALA A 249 26.05 -1.29 -21.73
C ALA A 249 25.72 -2.36 -22.78
N ASP A 250 25.12 -3.48 -22.37
CA ASP A 250 24.76 -4.57 -23.27
C ASP A 250 23.55 -4.21 -24.15
N GLY A 251 23.37 -4.99 -25.22
CA GLY A 251 22.27 -4.86 -26.17
C GLY A 251 22.59 -4.00 -27.38
N ALA A 252 21.59 -3.81 -28.24
CA ALA A 252 21.72 -3.02 -29.45
C ALA A 252 20.47 -2.19 -29.70
N VAL A 253 20.65 -0.96 -30.18
CA VAL A 253 19.53 -0.08 -30.56
C VAL A 253 18.83 -0.66 -31.79
N ALA A 254 17.49 -0.65 -31.79
CA ALA A 254 16.71 -1.07 -32.94
C ALA A 254 17.04 -0.21 -34.17
N ASN A 255 17.49 -0.86 -35.25
CA ASN A 255 18.01 -0.18 -36.44
C ASN A 255 17.29 -0.53 -37.75
N TYR A 256 16.18 -1.28 -37.69
CA TYR A 256 15.40 -1.66 -38.87
C TYR A 256 14.67 -0.46 -39.51
N ILE A 257 14.44 0.61 -38.75
CA ILE A 257 14.03 1.92 -39.26
C ILE A 257 14.99 3.02 -38.78
N PRO A 258 15.25 4.05 -39.62
CA PRO A 258 16.25 5.06 -39.31
C PRO A 258 15.87 5.95 -38.12
N GLN A 259 14.59 6.09 -37.79
CA GLN A 259 14.13 6.91 -36.67
C GLN A 259 14.49 6.29 -35.32
N LEU A 260 14.39 4.96 -35.17
CA LEU A 260 14.78 4.28 -33.92
C LEU A 260 16.31 4.22 -33.78
N ALA A 261 17.03 4.08 -34.90
CA ALA A 261 18.49 4.06 -34.93
C ALA A 261 19.14 5.37 -34.44
N ARG A 262 18.38 6.47 -34.39
CA ARG A 262 18.86 7.79 -33.93
C ARG A 262 18.90 7.93 -32.42
N TYR A 263 18.23 7.04 -31.67
CA TYR A 263 18.29 7.11 -30.22
C TYR A 263 19.69 6.79 -29.71
N SER A 264 20.13 7.49 -28.67
CA SER A 264 21.40 7.21 -28.02
C SER A 264 21.32 5.88 -27.26
N SER A 265 22.36 5.06 -27.35
CA SER A 265 22.52 3.86 -26.52
C SER A 265 22.64 4.19 -25.03
N ASP A 266 23.10 5.40 -24.72
CA ASP A 266 23.32 5.84 -23.34
C ASP A 266 22.05 6.35 -22.67
N SER A 267 20.96 6.51 -23.42
CA SER A 267 19.70 6.98 -22.89
C SER A 267 19.11 5.98 -21.87
N TRP A 268 18.81 6.49 -20.68
CA TRP A 268 18.24 5.71 -19.59
C TRP A 268 17.34 6.58 -18.71
N GLY A 269 16.06 6.24 -18.65
CA GLY A 269 15.08 6.92 -17.81
C GLY A 269 14.17 5.96 -17.06
N VAL A 270 13.84 6.30 -15.81
CA VAL A 270 12.90 5.55 -14.96
C VAL A 270 11.92 6.53 -14.33
N SER A 271 10.62 6.26 -14.48
CA SER A 271 9.54 7.02 -13.86
C SER A 271 8.59 6.12 -13.11
N ILE A 272 8.15 6.58 -11.93
CA ILE A 272 7.25 5.87 -11.02
C ILE A 272 6.05 6.76 -10.72
N CYS A 273 4.87 6.15 -10.68
CA CYS A 273 3.65 6.77 -10.17
C CYS A 273 2.89 5.77 -9.29
N THR A 274 2.64 6.08 -8.02
CA THR A 274 1.84 5.24 -7.13
C THR A 274 0.35 5.40 -7.39
N ILE A 275 -0.47 4.48 -6.88
CA ILE A 275 -1.93 4.58 -6.98
C ILE A 275 -2.52 5.80 -6.25
N ASP A 276 -1.75 6.39 -5.31
CA ASP A 276 -2.11 7.65 -4.63
C ASP A 276 -1.59 8.90 -5.34
N GLY A 277 -0.86 8.74 -6.45
CA GLY A 277 -0.29 9.83 -7.24
C GLY A 277 1.06 10.34 -6.75
N GLN A 278 1.76 9.60 -5.87
CA GLN A 278 3.15 9.89 -5.55
C GLN A 278 4.03 9.60 -6.77
N ARG A 279 4.88 10.55 -7.17
CA ARG A 279 5.66 10.46 -8.40
C ARG A 279 7.13 10.74 -8.16
N TYR A 280 7.98 9.93 -8.79
CA TYR A 280 9.42 10.11 -8.82
C TYR A 280 9.95 9.72 -10.20
N SER A 281 10.95 10.47 -10.69
CA SER A 281 11.56 10.26 -12.00
C SER A 281 13.06 10.54 -11.92
N ILE A 282 13.87 9.73 -12.62
CA ILE A 282 15.33 9.87 -12.69
C ILE A 282 15.83 9.50 -14.09
N GLY A 283 16.82 10.26 -14.57
CA GLY A 283 17.43 10.06 -15.90
C GLY A 283 16.69 10.76 -17.04
N ASP A 284 16.75 10.18 -18.22
CA ASP A 284 16.22 10.74 -19.48
C ASP A 284 14.70 10.55 -19.61
N VAL A 285 13.95 11.06 -18.64
CA VAL A 285 12.50 10.80 -18.51
C VAL A 285 11.62 11.69 -19.38
N ASP A 286 12.11 12.87 -19.75
CA ASP A 286 11.40 13.89 -20.53
C ASP A 286 11.65 13.75 -22.03
N ILE A 287 12.57 12.86 -22.43
CA ILE A 287 12.84 12.59 -23.85
C ILE A 287 11.64 11.83 -24.42
N PRO A 288 11.00 12.36 -25.47
CA PRO A 288 9.84 11.71 -26.03
C PRO A 288 10.26 10.53 -26.92
N PHE A 289 9.51 9.43 -26.83
CA PHE A 289 9.73 8.20 -27.59
C PHE A 289 8.42 7.62 -28.09
N THR A 290 8.49 6.82 -29.16
CA THR A 290 7.31 6.15 -29.71
C THR A 290 6.89 4.95 -28.86
N LEU A 291 5.59 4.80 -28.61
CA LEU A 291 5.03 3.75 -27.76
C LEU A 291 5.31 2.34 -28.27
N GLN A 292 5.29 2.18 -29.59
CA GLN A 292 5.47 0.88 -30.24
C GLN A 292 4.52 -0.16 -29.63
N SER A 293 5.01 -1.38 -29.35
CA SER A 293 4.22 -2.45 -28.73
C SER A 293 3.64 -2.11 -27.35
N CYS A 294 4.10 -1.06 -26.66
CA CYS A 294 3.50 -0.62 -25.38
C CYS A 294 2.08 -0.03 -25.57
N SER A 295 1.66 0.27 -26.81
CA SER A 295 0.29 0.68 -27.14
C SER A 295 -0.72 -0.47 -27.11
N LYS A 296 -0.28 -1.72 -27.28
CA LYS A 296 -1.15 -2.91 -27.44
C LYS A 296 -2.04 -3.21 -26.22
N PRO A 297 -1.53 -3.17 -24.98
CA PRO A 297 -2.39 -3.32 -23.81
C PRO A 297 -3.49 -2.25 -23.73
N LEU A 298 -3.19 -1.04 -24.20
CA LEU A 298 -4.09 0.11 -24.12
C LEU A 298 -5.21 0.01 -25.15
N THR A 299 -4.89 -0.34 -26.40
CA THR A 299 -5.92 -0.57 -27.43
C THR A 299 -6.81 -1.77 -27.08
N TYR A 300 -6.22 -2.81 -26.49
CA TYR A 300 -6.96 -3.96 -25.95
C TYR A 300 -7.89 -3.56 -24.79
N ALA A 301 -7.42 -2.73 -23.86
CA ALA A 301 -8.25 -2.19 -22.78
C ALA A 301 -9.45 -1.41 -23.32
N ILE A 302 -9.27 -0.57 -24.34
CA ILE A 302 -10.36 0.19 -24.98
C ILE A 302 -11.37 -0.78 -25.64
N ALA A 303 -10.88 -1.82 -26.32
CA ALA A 303 -11.75 -2.82 -26.95
C ALA A 303 -12.62 -3.54 -25.91
N LEU A 304 -12.00 -4.00 -24.81
CA LEU A 304 -12.70 -4.65 -23.71
C LEU A 304 -13.70 -3.72 -23.04
N GLU A 305 -13.32 -2.46 -22.79
CA GLU A 305 -14.20 -1.48 -22.14
C GLU A 305 -15.47 -1.23 -22.95
N LYS A 306 -15.39 -1.19 -24.28
CA LYS A 306 -16.53 -0.89 -25.15
C LYS A 306 -17.32 -2.08 -25.62
N LEU A 307 -16.67 -3.21 -25.90
CA LEU A 307 -17.31 -4.39 -26.50
C LEU A 307 -17.52 -5.52 -25.49
N GLY A 308 -16.82 -5.50 -24.35
CA GLY A 308 -16.81 -6.56 -23.36
C GLY A 308 -15.98 -7.78 -23.77
N PRO A 309 -15.58 -8.61 -22.79
CA PRO A 309 -14.66 -9.73 -23.02
C PRO A 309 -15.23 -10.78 -23.97
N LYS A 310 -16.54 -11.06 -23.92
CA LYS A 310 -17.20 -12.04 -24.79
C LYS A 310 -17.03 -11.71 -26.27
N VAL A 311 -17.22 -10.45 -26.64
CA VAL A 311 -17.10 -10.01 -28.04
C VAL A 311 -15.64 -9.99 -28.45
N VAL A 312 -14.75 -9.37 -27.66
CA VAL A 312 -13.32 -9.28 -28.00
C VAL A 312 -12.70 -10.67 -28.16
N HIS A 313 -12.99 -11.60 -27.26
CA HIS A 313 -12.43 -12.95 -27.31
C HIS A 313 -13.12 -13.91 -28.27
N SER A 314 -14.22 -13.48 -28.89
CA SER A 314 -14.70 -14.15 -30.11
C SER A 314 -13.71 -13.99 -31.27
N TYR A 315 -12.86 -12.96 -31.25
CA TYR A 315 -11.87 -12.66 -32.29
C TYR A 315 -10.43 -12.94 -31.89
N VAL A 316 -10.01 -12.63 -30.65
CA VAL A 316 -8.63 -12.77 -30.17
C VAL A 316 -8.55 -13.74 -28.99
N GLY A 317 -7.60 -14.67 -28.99
CA GLY A 317 -7.36 -15.60 -27.89
C GLY A 317 -6.84 -14.93 -26.60
N GLN A 318 -6.54 -15.77 -25.61
CA GLN A 318 -6.12 -15.36 -24.27
C GLN A 318 -4.83 -16.04 -23.81
N GLU A 319 -4.23 -16.89 -24.64
CA GLU A 319 -3.14 -17.77 -24.24
C GLU A 319 -1.81 -17.34 -24.88
N PRO A 320 -0.68 -17.63 -24.22
CA PRO A 320 0.62 -17.50 -24.86
C PRO A 320 0.70 -18.45 -26.08
N SER A 321 1.43 -18.05 -27.11
CA SER A 321 1.58 -18.87 -28.33
C SER A 321 2.44 -20.11 -28.10
N GLY A 322 3.38 -20.08 -27.16
CA GLY A 322 4.42 -21.12 -27.01
C GLY A 322 5.35 -21.23 -28.22
N ARG A 323 5.26 -20.27 -29.15
CA ARG A 323 6.04 -20.13 -30.39
C ARG A 323 6.72 -18.78 -30.37
N ASN A 324 7.79 -18.64 -31.16
CA ASN A 324 8.44 -17.35 -31.32
C ASN A 324 7.40 -16.30 -31.73
N PHE A 325 7.44 -15.12 -31.12
CA PHE A 325 6.51 -14.02 -31.43
C PHE A 325 6.59 -13.59 -32.91
N ASN A 326 7.67 -14.01 -33.58
CA ASN A 326 7.91 -13.76 -34.98
C ASN A 326 7.23 -14.74 -35.96
N GLU A 327 6.62 -15.82 -35.48
CA GLU A 327 5.98 -16.80 -36.35
C GLU A 327 4.57 -16.35 -36.80
N LEU A 328 4.21 -16.66 -38.04
CA LEU A 328 2.90 -16.38 -38.61
C LEU A 328 1.93 -17.53 -38.29
N VAL A 329 1.48 -17.59 -37.04
CA VAL A 329 0.65 -18.69 -36.54
C VAL A 329 -0.64 -18.17 -35.91
N LEU A 330 -1.72 -18.90 -36.13
CA LEU A 330 -3.01 -18.74 -35.45
C LEU A 330 -3.23 -19.94 -34.52
N ASP A 331 -4.12 -19.76 -33.55
CA ASP A 331 -4.54 -20.84 -32.66
C ASP A 331 -5.38 -21.89 -33.39
N HIS A 332 -5.76 -22.96 -32.67
CA HIS A 332 -6.59 -24.05 -33.19
C HIS A 332 -8.00 -23.61 -33.63
N ASN A 333 -8.44 -22.41 -33.23
CA ASN A 333 -9.72 -21.81 -33.60
C ASN A 333 -9.58 -20.77 -34.72
N ASN A 334 -8.42 -20.72 -35.40
CA ASN A 334 -8.08 -19.71 -36.41
C ASN A 334 -8.16 -18.27 -35.90
N LYS A 335 -7.72 -18.03 -34.66
CA LYS A 335 -7.62 -16.71 -34.05
C LYS A 335 -6.17 -16.39 -33.67
N PRO A 336 -5.78 -15.11 -33.59
CA PRO A 336 -4.53 -14.74 -32.94
C PRO A 336 -4.50 -15.21 -31.50
N HIS A 337 -3.37 -15.72 -31.03
CA HIS A 337 -3.23 -16.29 -29.68
C HIS A 337 -3.59 -15.33 -28.55
N ASN A 338 -3.18 -14.07 -28.64
CA ASN A 338 -3.42 -13.03 -27.62
C ASN A 338 -3.24 -11.62 -28.22
N PRO A 339 -3.74 -10.56 -27.54
CA PRO A 339 -3.61 -9.18 -28.03
C PRO A 339 -2.19 -8.58 -27.95
N MET A 340 -1.21 -9.24 -27.31
CA MET A 340 0.14 -8.67 -27.10
C MET A 340 1.09 -8.94 -28.27
N ILE A 341 0.77 -9.95 -29.10
CA ILE A 341 1.44 -10.21 -30.38
C ILE A 341 0.86 -9.33 -31.50
N ASN A 342 1.60 -9.15 -32.59
CA ASN A 342 1.20 -8.27 -33.70
C ASN A 342 -0.14 -8.69 -34.31
N ALA A 343 -0.39 -10.01 -34.47
CA ALA A 343 -1.63 -10.54 -35.03
C ALA A 343 -2.85 -10.08 -34.21
N GLY A 344 -2.80 -10.27 -32.90
CA GLY A 344 -3.89 -9.91 -32.00
C GLY A 344 -4.04 -8.40 -31.86
N ALA A 345 -2.95 -7.64 -31.92
CA ALA A 345 -3.01 -6.18 -31.89
C ALA A 345 -3.66 -5.60 -33.17
N ILE A 346 -3.29 -6.09 -34.35
CA ILE A 346 -3.93 -5.71 -35.63
C ILE A 346 -5.43 -6.07 -35.57
N LEU A 347 -5.76 -7.26 -35.07
CA LEU A 347 -7.15 -7.67 -34.96
C LEU A 347 -7.91 -6.80 -33.95
N THR A 348 -7.30 -6.44 -32.82
CA THR A 348 -7.86 -5.50 -31.84
C THR A 348 -8.12 -4.13 -32.46
N CYS A 349 -7.18 -3.58 -33.22
CA CYS A 349 -7.35 -2.34 -33.99
C CYS A 349 -8.53 -2.44 -34.97
N SER A 350 -8.74 -3.61 -35.60
CA SER A 350 -9.89 -3.83 -36.47
C SER A 350 -11.22 -3.78 -35.71
N LEU A 351 -11.27 -4.23 -34.45
CA LEU A 351 -12.47 -4.12 -33.61
C LEU A 351 -12.78 -2.66 -33.29
N LEU A 352 -11.75 -1.87 -32.97
CA LEU A 352 -11.88 -0.43 -32.74
C LEU A 352 -12.42 0.30 -33.97
N GLN A 353 -11.93 -0.04 -35.16
CA GLN A 353 -12.42 0.57 -36.40
C GLN A 353 -13.83 0.10 -36.77
N ALA A 354 -14.06 -1.22 -36.82
CA ALA A 354 -15.28 -1.78 -37.40
C ALA A 354 -16.48 -1.81 -36.45
N LEU A 355 -16.27 -1.91 -35.13
CA LEU A 355 -17.36 -2.15 -34.16
C LEU A 355 -17.61 -0.98 -33.20
N ILE A 356 -16.61 -0.16 -32.89
CA ILE A 356 -16.74 0.94 -31.92
C ILE A 356 -16.95 2.27 -32.66
N LYS A 357 -18.17 2.81 -32.73
CA LYS A 357 -18.47 4.03 -33.50
C LYS A 357 -18.04 3.92 -34.98
N PRO A 358 -18.65 3.01 -35.77
CA PRO A 358 -18.21 2.69 -37.13
C PRO A 358 -18.34 3.84 -38.13
N ASP A 359 -19.19 4.83 -37.86
CA ASP A 359 -19.42 5.97 -38.76
C ASP A 359 -18.31 7.04 -38.71
N MET A 360 -17.37 6.91 -37.75
CA MET A 360 -16.22 7.81 -37.64
C MET A 360 -15.19 7.55 -38.73
N THR A 361 -14.67 8.64 -39.30
CA THR A 361 -13.53 8.64 -40.21
C THR A 361 -12.26 8.14 -39.53
N ALA A 362 -11.25 7.74 -40.30
CA ALA A 362 -9.96 7.29 -39.76
C ALA A 362 -9.28 8.33 -38.85
N ALA A 363 -9.41 9.62 -39.17
CA ALA A 363 -8.87 10.70 -38.34
C ALA A 363 -9.61 10.80 -37.00
N GLU A 364 -10.94 10.78 -37.01
CA GLU A 364 -11.75 10.81 -35.78
C GLU A 364 -11.51 9.57 -34.89
N LYS A 365 -11.24 8.41 -35.50
CA LYS A 365 -10.84 7.19 -34.77
C LYS A 365 -9.50 7.36 -34.06
N PHE A 366 -8.54 8.01 -34.72
CA PHE A 366 -7.25 8.31 -34.12
C PHE A 366 -7.39 9.29 -32.96
N ASP A 367 -8.12 10.39 -33.14
CA ASP A 367 -8.41 11.37 -32.08
C ASP A 367 -9.15 10.72 -30.89
N TYR A 368 -10.14 9.87 -31.19
CA TYR A 368 -10.86 9.11 -30.17
C TYR A 368 -9.89 8.25 -29.34
N THR A 369 -8.97 7.54 -29.99
CA THR A 369 -7.99 6.66 -29.32
C THR A 369 -6.97 7.47 -28.53
N LEU A 370 -6.49 8.57 -29.09
CA LEU A 370 -5.57 9.49 -28.42
C LEU A 370 -6.20 10.08 -27.15
N GLN A 371 -7.50 10.42 -27.19
CA GLN A 371 -8.24 10.90 -26.02
C GLN A 371 -8.31 9.86 -24.91
N TRP A 372 -8.46 8.57 -25.24
CA TRP A 372 -8.38 7.49 -24.25
C TRP A 372 -7.02 7.44 -23.57
N PHE A 373 -5.94 7.52 -24.35
CA PHE A 373 -4.60 7.48 -23.80
C PHE A 373 -4.34 8.70 -22.92
N LYS A 374 -4.82 9.89 -23.32
CA LYS A 374 -4.71 11.13 -22.53
C LYS A 374 -5.47 11.07 -21.19
N ARG A 375 -6.62 10.39 -21.16
CA ARG A 375 -7.36 10.13 -19.91
C ARG A 375 -6.57 9.20 -18.99
N LEU A 376 -6.00 8.12 -19.55
CA LEU A 376 -5.16 7.19 -18.80
C LEU A 376 -3.89 7.85 -18.22
N SER A 377 -3.32 8.84 -18.92
CA SER A 377 -2.12 9.57 -18.50
C SER A 377 -2.40 10.76 -17.57
N GLY A 378 -3.66 11.01 -17.20
CA GLY A 378 -4.02 12.14 -16.33
C GLY A 378 -3.83 13.51 -17.00
N GLY A 379 -3.93 13.57 -18.33
CA GLY A 379 -3.80 14.80 -19.11
C GLY A 379 -2.38 15.13 -19.57
N GLU A 380 -1.39 14.29 -19.24
CA GLU A 380 -0.01 14.41 -19.73
C GLU A 380 0.05 14.34 -21.25
N ASN A 381 1.10 14.92 -21.83
CA ASN A 381 1.21 15.07 -23.28
C ASN A 381 1.41 13.71 -24.00
N ILE A 382 0.56 13.47 -25.00
CA ILE A 382 0.67 12.34 -25.91
C ILE A 382 0.61 12.91 -27.33
N GLY A 383 1.75 12.81 -28.01
CA GLY A 383 1.93 13.29 -29.37
C GLY A 383 1.86 12.16 -30.39
N PHE A 384 2.32 12.47 -31.59
CA PHE A 384 2.35 11.54 -32.71
C PHE A 384 3.59 11.80 -33.58
N ASN A 385 4.32 10.73 -33.90
CA ASN A 385 5.50 10.81 -34.73
C ASN A 385 5.20 10.33 -36.15
N ASN A 386 4.91 11.29 -37.05
CA ASN A 386 4.60 10.97 -38.44
C ASN A 386 5.79 10.31 -39.17
N ALA A 387 7.04 10.66 -38.82
CA ALA A 387 8.21 10.08 -39.47
C ALA A 387 8.36 8.59 -39.15
N VAL A 388 8.13 8.18 -37.89
CA VAL A 388 8.11 6.76 -37.51
C VAL A 388 6.94 6.05 -38.18
N PHE A 389 5.75 6.67 -38.21
CA PHE A 389 4.59 6.09 -38.88
C PHE A 389 4.86 5.76 -40.37
N LEU A 390 5.46 6.68 -41.11
CA LEU A 390 5.79 6.47 -42.51
C LEU A 390 6.81 5.34 -42.68
N SER A 391 7.90 5.32 -41.90
CA SER A 391 8.91 4.27 -41.95
C SER A 391 8.38 2.90 -41.55
N GLU A 392 7.59 2.82 -40.47
CA GLU A 392 6.96 1.58 -40.03
C GLU A 392 6.03 1.03 -41.12
N ARG A 393 5.26 1.90 -41.78
CA ARG A 393 4.37 1.51 -42.87
C ARG A 393 5.12 1.02 -44.10
N GLU A 394 6.28 1.59 -44.41
CA GLU A 394 7.14 1.15 -45.54
C GLU A 394 7.85 -0.17 -45.26
N ALA A 395 8.30 -0.40 -44.02
CA ALA A 395 9.00 -1.62 -43.60
C ALA A 395 8.06 -2.77 -43.14
N ALA A 396 6.75 -2.64 -43.34
CA ALA A 396 5.72 -3.48 -42.72
C ALA A 396 5.38 -4.79 -43.45
N ASP A 397 6.20 -5.30 -44.36
CA ASP A 397 5.90 -6.49 -45.19
C ASP A 397 5.32 -7.65 -44.39
N ARG A 398 5.92 -7.94 -43.24
CA ARG A 398 5.49 -9.02 -42.36
C ARG A 398 4.12 -8.77 -41.71
N ASN A 399 3.84 -7.54 -41.31
CA ASN A 399 2.53 -7.18 -40.76
C ASN A 399 1.45 -7.25 -41.84
N TYR A 400 1.76 -6.88 -43.09
CA TYR A 400 0.85 -7.07 -44.23
C TYR A 400 0.61 -8.54 -44.55
N ALA A 401 1.66 -9.38 -44.58
CA ALA A 401 1.52 -10.82 -44.78
C ALA A 401 0.59 -11.43 -43.73
N LEU A 402 0.76 -11.05 -42.46
CA LEU A 402 -0.10 -11.47 -41.36
C LEU A 402 -1.54 -10.97 -41.52
N GLY A 403 -1.71 -9.72 -41.95
CA GLY A 403 -3.03 -9.15 -42.25
C GLY A 403 -3.78 -9.90 -43.35
N PHE A 404 -3.09 -10.25 -44.44
CA PHE A 404 -3.68 -11.07 -45.50
C PHE A 404 -3.98 -12.50 -45.04
N TYR A 405 -3.08 -13.10 -44.24
CA TYR A 405 -3.27 -14.44 -43.69
C TYR A 405 -4.50 -14.51 -42.76
N MET A 406 -4.67 -13.51 -41.87
CA MET A 406 -5.86 -13.39 -41.03
C MET A 406 -7.14 -13.16 -41.85
N ARG A 407 -7.04 -12.45 -42.98
CA ARG A 407 -8.18 -12.19 -43.87
C ARG A 407 -8.65 -13.47 -44.56
N GLU A 408 -7.72 -14.28 -45.05
CA GLU A 408 -8.02 -15.58 -45.66
C GLU A 408 -8.72 -16.52 -44.67
N ASN A 409 -8.26 -16.53 -43.41
CA ASN A 409 -8.84 -17.31 -42.33
C ASN A 409 -10.11 -16.69 -41.71
N LYS A 410 -10.64 -15.60 -42.29
CA LYS A 410 -11.87 -14.91 -41.85
C LYS A 410 -11.82 -14.44 -40.39
N CYS A 411 -10.65 -14.05 -39.90
CA CYS A 411 -10.49 -13.59 -38.51
C CYS A 411 -11.15 -12.23 -38.26
N TYR A 412 -11.33 -11.39 -39.28
CA TYR A 412 -11.82 -10.01 -39.11
C TYR A 412 -13.35 -9.91 -38.98
N PRO A 413 -13.86 -8.87 -38.29
CA PRO A 413 -15.28 -8.52 -38.33
C PRO A 413 -15.80 -8.28 -39.75
N LYS A 414 -17.12 -8.39 -39.93
CA LYS A 414 -17.76 -8.01 -41.19
C LYS A 414 -17.52 -6.52 -41.46
N ARG A 415 -17.26 -6.16 -42.73
CA ARG A 415 -16.99 -4.77 -43.20
C ARG A 415 -15.62 -4.17 -42.81
N THR A 416 -14.62 -5.00 -42.48
CA THR A 416 -13.26 -4.51 -42.22
C THR A 416 -12.51 -4.17 -43.52
N ASN A 417 -11.96 -2.95 -43.61
CA ASN A 417 -10.98 -2.57 -44.62
C ASN A 417 -9.56 -2.81 -44.08
N LEU A 418 -8.86 -3.81 -44.61
CA LEU A 418 -7.52 -4.17 -44.13
C LEU A 418 -6.55 -3.00 -44.19
N LYS A 419 -6.55 -2.20 -45.26
CA LYS A 419 -5.59 -1.10 -45.42
C LYS A 419 -5.76 -0.06 -44.31
N GLU A 420 -7.01 0.32 -44.02
CA GLU A 420 -7.33 1.28 -42.96
C GLU A 420 -6.96 0.75 -41.57
N VAL A 421 -7.15 -0.56 -41.33
CA VAL A 421 -6.75 -1.20 -40.06
C VAL A 421 -5.24 -1.17 -39.91
N MET A 422 -4.50 -1.46 -40.98
CA MET A 422 -3.03 -1.45 -40.95
C MET A 422 -2.51 -0.05 -40.69
N ASP A 423 -3.00 0.97 -41.41
CA ASP A 423 -2.63 2.36 -41.19
C ASP A 423 -2.92 2.78 -39.73
N PHE A 424 -4.09 2.44 -39.19
CA PHE A 424 -4.45 2.76 -37.81
C PHE A 424 -3.62 2.01 -36.76
N TYR A 425 -3.25 0.75 -37.03
CA TYR A 425 -2.30 0.01 -36.19
C TYR A 425 -0.93 0.71 -36.15
N PHE A 426 -0.37 1.11 -37.29
CA PHE A 426 0.90 1.83 -37.33
C PHE A 426 0.81 3.21 -36.68
N GLN A 427 -0.34 3.89 -36.82
CA GLN A 427 -0.60 5.15 -36.13
C GLN A 427 -0.55 4.98 -34.60
N CYS A 428 -1.21 3.95 -34.05
CA CYS A 428 -1.18 3.65 -32.61
C CYS A 428 0.24 3.34 -32.10
N CYS A 429 1.03 2.59 -32.88
CA CYS A 429 2.43 2.29 -32.53
C CYS A 429 3.34 3.54 -32.57
N SER A 430 2.99 4.51 -33.41
CA SER A 430 3.77 5.73 -33.65
C SER A 430 3.33 6.93 -32.80
N MET A 431 2.40 6.74 -31.86
CA MET A 431 2.13 7.72 -30.80
C MET A 431 3.39 7.92 -29.96
N GLU A 432 3.64 9.16 -29.55
CA GLU A 432 4.87 9.58 -28.88
C GLU A 432 4.57 10.14 -27.49
N THR A 433 5.35 9.78 -26.49
CA THR A 433 5.16 10.27 -25.11
C THR A 433 6.45 10.10 -24.30
N THR A 434 6.39 10.43 -23.00
CA THR A 434 7.52 10.40 -22.06
C THR A 434 7.39 9.28 -21.04
N CYS A 435 8.47 8.98 -20.30
CA CYS A 435 8.44 8.02 -19.20
C CYS A 435 7.43 8.43 -18.13
N GLU A 436 7.33 9.73 -17.90
CA GLU A 436 6.46 10.31 -16.87
C GLU A 436 4.98 10.09 -17.15
N ALA A 437 4.55 10.22 -18.40
CA ALA A 437 3.17 9.97 -18.80
C ALA A 437 2.83 8.48 -18.77
N MET A 438 3.78 7.65 -19.19
CA MET A 438 3.59 6.19 -19.22
C MET A 438 3.59 5.56 -17.83
N SER A 439 4.31 6.12 -16.85
CA SER A 439 4.22 5.67 -15.46
C SER A 439 2.82 5.96 -14.88
N VAL A 440 2.19 7.09 -15.24
CA VAL A 440 0.81 7.40 -14.86
C VAL A 440 -0.17 6.43 -15.55
N ILE A 441 0.01 6.11 -16.83
CA ILE A 441 -0.81 5.10 -17.52
C ILE A 441 -0.70 3.73 -16.83
N ALA A 442 0.52 3.31 -16.50
CA ALA A 442 0.77 2.06 -15.77
C ALA A 442 0.12 2.10 -14.37
N ALA A 443 0.14 3.25 -13.69
CA ALA A 443 -0.45 3.43 -12.38
C ALA A 443 -1.99 3.45 -12.44
N THR A 444 -2.58 3.96 -13.52
CA THR A 444 -4.03 3.84 -13.79
C THR A 444 -4.44 2.38 -13.92
N LEU A 445 -3.61 1.52 -14.54
CA LEU A 445 -3.84 0.08 -14.54
C LEU A 445 -3.60 -0.55 -13.15
N ALA A 446 -2.60 -0.07 -12.40
CA ALA A 446 -2.38 -0.54 -11.02
C ALA A 446 -3.56 -0.21 -10.09
N ASN A 447 -4.25 0.91 -10.34
CA ASN A 447 -5.35 1.45 -9.55
C ASN A 447 -6.74 1.03 -10.06
N GLY A 448 -6.85 -0.15 -10.69
CA GLY A 448 -8.14 -0.70 -11.13
C GLY A 448 -8.87 0.12 -12.20
N GLY A 449 -8.15 0.97 -12.93
CA GLY A 449 -8.70 1.79 -14.03
C GLY A 449 -9.03 3.23 -13.65
N ILE A 450 -8.73 3.64 -12.41
CA ILE A 450 -8.89 5.01 -11.93
C ILE A 450 -7.55 5.73 -12.05
N CYS A 451 -7.52 6.86 -12.75
CA CYS A 451 -6.28 7.61 -12.93
C CYS A 451 -5.82 8.22 -11.59
N PRO A 452 -4.60 7.94 -11.11
CA PRO A 452 -4.17 8.34 -9.76
C PRO A 452 -3.96 9.84 -9.58
N THR A 453 -3.78 10.60 -10.68
CA THR A 453 -3.55 12.06 -10.64
C THR A 453 -4.80 12.88 -10.93
N THR A 454 -5.91 12.26 -11.34
CA THR A 454 -7.16 12.96 -11.67
C THR A 454 -8.39 12.36 -11.01
N GLU A 455 -8.27 11.16 -10.43
CA GLU A 455 -9.36 10.35 -9.86
C GLU A 455 -10.46 9.99 -10.88
N GLU A 456 -10.19 10.21 -12.17
CA GLU A 456 -11.11 9.84 -13.23
C GLU A 456 -11.15 8.31 -13.39
N LYS A 457 -12.34 7.73 -13.32
CA LYS A 457 -12.57 6.33 -13.70
C LYS A 457 -12.52 6.19 -15.21
N VAL A 458 -11.37 5.77 -15.73
CA VAL A 458 -11.14 5.61 -17.17
C VAL A 458 -11.60 4.23 -17.64
N LEU A 459 -11.26 3.17 -16.90
CA LEU A 459 -11.57 1.77 -17.23
C LEU A 459 -12.34 1.09 -16.09
N ARG A 460 -13.11 0.04 -16.40
CA ARG A 460 -13.70 -0.82 -15.39
C ARG A 460 -12.66 -1.78 -14.78
N PRO A 461 -12.74 -2.11 -13.48
CA PRO A 461 -11.79 -3.01 -12.82
C PRO A 461 -11.68 -4.39 -13.48
N GLU A 462 -12.80 -4.94 -13.98
CA GLU A 462 -12.83 -6.22 -14.71
C GLU A 462 -11.97 -6.19 -15.97
N VAL A 463 -12.01 -5.07 -16.72
CA VAL A 463 -11.21 -4.87 -17.93
C VAL A 463 -9.73 -4.82 -17.57
N VAL A 464 -9.39 -4.08 -16.52
CA VAL A 464 -8.01 -3.95 -16.04
C VAL A 464 -7.45 -5.30 -15.59
N ARG A 465 -8.23 -6.11 -14.87
CA ARG A 465 -7.85 -7.49 -14.51
C ARG A 465 -7.49 -8.32 -15.74
N ASP A 466 -8.31 -8.26 -16.79
CA ASP A 466 -8.11 -9.05 -17.99
C ASP A 466 -6.86 -8.57 -18.77
N VAL A 467 -6.63 -7.25 -18.83
CA VAL A 467 -5.41 -6.65 -19.41
C VAL A 467 -4.16 -7.10 -18.64
N LEU A 468 -4.15 -6.99 -17.32
CA LEU A 468 -3.01 -7.35 -16.48
C LEU A 468 -2.72 -8.85 -16.51
N SER A 469 -3.75 -9.69 -16.63
CA SER A 469 -3.61 -11.14 -16.80
C SER A 469 -2.86 -11.50 -18.09
N ILE A 470 -3.21 -10.85 -19.20
CA ILE A 470 -2.54 -11.07 -20.48
C ILE A 470 -1.14 -10.43 -20.49
N MET A 471 -0.95 -9.25 -19.90
CA MET A 471 0.38 -8.64 -19.78
C MET A 471 1.34 -9.54 -18.98
N HIS A 472 0.86 -10.21 -17.94
CA HIS A 472 1.67 -11.12 -17.14
C HIS A 472 2.17 -12.32 -17.94
N SER A 473 1.34 -12.93 -18.78
CA SER A 473 1.69 -14.16 -19.52
C SER A 473 2.28 -13.92 -20.91
N CYS A 474 2.01 -12.77 -21.54
CA CYS A 474 2.29 -12.51 -22.96
C CYS A 474 3.02 -11.18 -23.22
N GLY A 475 3.47 -10.47 -22.18
CA GLY A 475 3.89 -9.07 -22.27
C GLY A 475 5.29 -8.77 -22.82
N THR A 476 6.25 -9.68 -22.65
CA THR A 476 7.69 -9.45 -22.90
C THR A 476 8.24 -10.38 -23.99
N TYR A 477 7.46 -10.52 -25.08
CA TYR A 477 7.78 -11.35 -26.24
C TYR A 477 8.07 -12.81 -25.81
N ASP A 478 9.10 -13.43 -26.36
CA ASP A 478 9.48 -14.81 -26.02
C ASP A 478 10.01 -14.94 -24.59
N TYR A 479 10.39 -13.82 -23.95
CA TYR A 479 10.80 -13.79 -22.54
C TYR A 479 9.60 -13.86 -21.57
N SER A 480 8.35 -13.77 -22.04
CA SER A 480 7.16 -13.65 -21.16
C SER A 480 7.06 -14.74 -20.10
N GLY A 481 7.34 -16.01 -20.46
CA GLY A 481 7.30 -17.10 -19.49
C GLY A 481 8.38 -17.00 -18.41
N GLN A 482 9.61 -16.64 -18.80
CA GLN A 482 10.72 -16.47 -17.84
C GLN A 482 10.55 -15.20 -17.00
N PHE A 483 10.06 -14.12 -17.59
CA PHE A 483 9.75 -12.87 -16.89
C PHE A 483 8.63 -13.09 -15.84
N ALA A 484 7.56 -13.80 -16.21
CA ALA A 484 6.50 -14.16 -15.27
C ALA A 484 7.01 -15.06 -14.11
N PHE A 485 8.02 -15.89 -14.35
CA PHE A 485 8.60 -16.75 -13.33
C PHE A 485 9.60 -16.02 -12.41
N LYS A 486 10.48 -15.18 -12.97
CA LYS A 486 11.53 -14.49 -12.22
C LYS A 486 11.04 -13.19 -11.57
N VAL A 487 10.31 -12.38 -12.34
CA VAL A 487 9.82 -11.05 -11.93
C VAL A 487 8.38 -11.12 -11.44
N GLY A 488 7.54 -11.93 -12.07
CA GLY A 488 6.17 -12.15 -11.58
C GLY A 488 5.22 -10.96 -11.70
N LEU A 489 5.60 -9.91 -12.42
CA LEU A 489 4.81 -8.69 -12.57
C LEU A 489 4.22 -8.56 -13.98
N PRO A 490 3.01 -8.02 -14.16
CA PRO A 490 2.51 -7.63 -15.47
C PRO A 490 3.41 -6.56 -16.11
N ALA A 491 3.88 -6.83 -17.32
CA ALA A 491 4.72 -5.89 -18.05
C ALA A 491 4.38 -5.87 -19.55
N LYS A 492 4.82 -4.82 -20.26
CA LYS A 492 4.85 -4.81 -21.72
C LYS A 492 6.09 -4.08 -22.20
N SER A 493 6.89 -4.76 -23.02
CA SER A 493 8.04 -4.14 -23.70
C SER A 493 7.70 -3.61 -25.09
N GLY A 494 8.41 -2.57 -25.53
CA GLY A 494 8.37 -1.97 -26.85
C GLY A 494 9.76 -1.88 -27.47
N VAL A 495 9.84 -2.04 -28.79
CA VAL A 495 11.11 -2.00 -29.56
C VAL A 495 11.79 -0.62 -29.57
N SER A 496 11.11 0.42 -29.08
CA SER A 496 11.72 1.73 -28.80
C SER A 496 12.60 1.75 -27.55
N GLY A 497 12.69 0.62 -26.82
CA GLY A 497 13.40 0.53 -25.54
C GLY A 497 12.52 0.77 -24.32
N GLY A 498 11.22 1.00 -24.53
CA GLY A 498 10.26 1.20 -23.44
C GLY A 498 9.86 -0.12 -22.77
N MET A 499 9.68 -0.08 -21.46
CA MET A 499 9.08 -1.17 -20.69
C MET A 499 8.11 -0.60 -19.66
N MET A 500 6.83 -0.94 -19.84
CA MET A 500 5.76 -0.67 -18.89
C MET A 500 5.72 -1.80 -17.87
N LEU A 501 5.71 -1.48 -16.59
CA LEU A 501 5.60 -2.41 -15.48
C LEU A 501 4.46 -1.97 -14.56
N VAL A 502 3.60 -2.91 -14.17
CA VAL A 502 2.47 -2.63 -13.28
C VAL A 502 2.60 -3.48 -12.03
N ILE A 503 2.56 -2.84 -10.86
CA ILE A 503 2.46 -3.50 -9.55
C ILE A 503 1.04 -3.25 -9.03
N PRO A 504 0.12 -4.22 -9.20
CA PRO A 504 -1.30 -4.02 -8.89
C PRO A 504 -1.50 -3.52 -7.45
N ASN A 505 -2.36 -2.52 -7.28
CA ASN A 505 -2.68 -1.87 -6.01
C ASN A 505 -1.49 -1.13 -5.34
N VAL A 506 -0.37 -0.91 -6.04
CA VAL A 506 0.79 -0.18 -5.48
C VAL A 506 1.21 0.96 -6.40
N MET A 507 1.70 0.64 -7.61
CA MET A 507 2.26 1.63 -8.51
C MET A 507 2.40 1.14 -9.94
N GLY A 508 2.50 2.09 -10.87
CA GLY A 508 3.02 1.91 -12.21
C GLY A 508 4.44 2.42 -12.34
N ILE A 509 5.26 1.69 -13.09
CA ILE A 509 6.63 2.06 -13.41
C ILE A 509 6.78 2.02 -14.93
N PHE A 510 7.53 2.98 -15.47
CA PHE A 510 7.97 2.94 -16.85
C PHE A 510 9.47 3.17 -16.91
N THR A 511 10.18 2.28 -17.61
CA THR A 511 11.61 2.40 -17.87
C THR A 511 11.83 2.56 -19.37
N TRP A 512 12.80 3.38 -19.77
CA TRP A 512 13.15 3.56 -21.18
C TRP A 512 14.66 3.50 -21.36
N SER A 513 15.12 2.47 -22.09
CA SER A 513 16.47 2.38 -22.63
C SER A 513 16.45 1.76 -24.02
N PRO A 514 16.87 2.48 -25.07
CA PRO A 514 16.85 2.01 -26.46
C PRO A 514 17.58 0.68 -26.75
N PRO A 515 18.72 0.34 -26.10
CA PRO A 515 19.37 -0.96 -26.31
C PRO A 515 18.50 -2.16 -25.92
N LEU A 516 18.27 -3.05 -26.89
CA LEU A 516 17.47 -4.26 -26.74
C LEU A 516 18.35 -5.51 -26.64
N ASP A 517 17.84 -6.50 -25.91
CA ASP A 517 18.36 -7.86 -25.90
C ASP A 517 18.01 -8.61 -27.21
N LYS A 518 18.47 -9.86 -27.33
CA LYS A 518 18.19 -10.72 -28.50
C LYS A 518 16.70 -11.06 -28.66
N LEU A 519 15.88 -10.87 -27.62
CA LEU A 519 14.44 -11.17 -27.60
C LEU A 519 13.58 -9.91 -27.85
N GLY A 520 14.21 -8.74 -28.00
CA GLY A 520 13.56 -7.46 -28.27
C GLY A 520 13.12 -6.68 -27.03
N ASN A 521 13.56 -7.07 -25.84
CA ASN A 521 13.28 -6.34 -24.59
C ASN A 521 14.41 -5.37 -24.25
N SER A 522 14.10 -4.25 -23.59
CA SER A 522 15.12 -3.32 -23.09
C SER A 522 16.02 -3.99 -22.06
N VAL A 523 17.34 -3.99 -22.28
CA VAL A 523 18.32 -4.65 -21.40
C VAL A 523 18.25 -4.08 -19.99
N ARG A 524 18.42 -2.75 -19.87
CA ARG A 524 18.36 -2.06 -18.58
C ARG A 524 16.97 -2.15 -17.95
N GLY A 525 15.92 -2.14 -18.76
CA GLY A 525 14.53 -2.30 -18.28
C GLY A 525 14.29 -3.66 -17.62
N VAL A 526 14.74 -4.76 -18.24
CA VAL A 526 14.65 -6.11 -17.66
C VAL A 526 15.47 -6.19 -16.37
N GLN A 527 16.72 -5.73 -16.39
CA GLN A 527 17.58 -5.72 -15.21
C GLN A 527 16.95 -4.95 -14.05
N PHE A 528 16.41 -3.75 -14.32
CA PHE A 528 15.72 -2.94 -13.31
C PHE A 528 14.57 -3.71 -12.66
N CYS A 529 13.77 -4.43 -13.46
CA CYS A 529 12.66 -5.23 -12.95
C CYS A 529 13.14 -6.38 -12.05
N GLU A 530 14.22 -7.06 -12.42
CA GLU A 530 14.81 -8.17 -11.64
C GLU A 530 15.39 -7.67 -10.31
N GLU A 531 16.12 -6.55 -10.32
CA GLU A 531 16.66 -5.92 -9.11
C GLU A 531 15.54 -5.42 -8.17
N LEU A 532 14.46 -4.88 -8.75
CA LEU A 532 13.31 -4.38 -7.99
C LEU A 532 12.65 -5.51 -7.18
N VAL A 533 12.41 -6.67 -7.77
CA VAL A 533 11.78 -7.81 -7.07
C VAL A 533 12.75 -8.58 -6.17
N SER A 534 14.06 -8.41 -6.37
CA SER A 534 15.09 -8.89 -5.45
C SER A 534 15.08 -8.06 -4.16
N ALA A 535 14.99 -6.74 -4.29
CA ALA A 535 14.97 -5.82 -3.15
C ALA A 535 13.61 -5.80 -2.40
N PHE A 536 12.50 -5.90 -3.13
CA PHE A 536 11.15 -5.71 -2.59
C PHE A 536 10.25 -6.93 -2.78
N ASN A 537 9.31 -7.12 -1.86
CA ASN A 537 8.29 -8.19 -1.91
C ASN A 537 7.14 -7.91 -2.90
N PHE A 538 7.48 -7.48 -4.11
CA PHE A 538 6.52 -7.13 -5.17
C PHE A 538 6.18 -8.27 -6.12
N HIS A 539 6.95 -9.36 -6.12
CA HIS A 539 6.62 -10.51 -6.95
C HIS A 539 5.19 -10.98 -6.62
N ARG A 540 4.37 -11.29 -7.63
CA ARG A 540 2.95 -11.64 -7.44
C ARG A 540 2.72 -12.76 -6.43
N TYR A 541 3.67 -13.69 -6.34
CA TYR A 541 3.61 -14.85 -5.45
C TYR A 541 4.53 -14.72 -4.22
N ASP A 542 5.09 -13.54 -3.94
CA ASP A 542 5.79 -13.29 -2.68
C ASP A 542 4.81 -13.22 -1.49
N ASN A 543 5.31 -13.55 -0.30
CA ASN A 543 4.51 -13.54 0.91
C ASN A 543 4.61 -12.18 1.65
N LEU A 544 3.48 -11.59 2.01
CA LEU A 544 3.42 -10.29 2.70
C LEU A 544 3.72 -10.37 4.22
N LYS A 545 3.65 -11.57 4.80
CA LYS A 545 3.85 -11.82 6.24
C LYS A 545 5.23 -12.39 6.56
N HIS A 546 5.76 -13.26 5.71
CA HIS A 546 6.95 -14.09 6.00
C HIS A 546 8.11 -13.90 5.00
N ALA A 547 8.19 -12.77 4.30
CA ALA A 547 9.37 -12.48 3.49
C ALA A 547 10.57 -12.21 4.43
N SER A 548 11.59 -13.07 4.40
CA SER A 548 12.72 -13.02 5.33
C SER A 548 13.64 -11.83 5.08
N ASP A 549 13.97 -11.53 3.81
CA ASP A 549 15.05 -10.60 3.48
C ASP A 549 14.65 -9.45 2.55
N LYS A 550 13.38 -9.39 2.15
CA LYS A 550 12.87 -8.36 1.23
C LYS A 550 12.19 -7.21 1.98
N LYS A 551 12.31 -6.00 1.43
CA LYS A 551 11.64 -4.80 1.95
C LYS A 551 10.18 -4.77 1.51
N ASP A 552 9.28 -4.33 2.39
CA ASP A 552 7.89 -4.02 2.06
C ASP A 552 7.63 -2.52 2.25
N PRO A 553 7.60 -1.71 1.18
CA PRO A 553 7.46 -0.26 1.29
C PRO A 553 6.04 0.17 1.66
N ARG A 554 5.07 -0.78 1.76
CA ARG A 554 3.70 -0.49 2.20
C ARG A 554 3.56 -0.36 3.71
N LYS A 555 4.56 -0.83 4.48
CA LYS A 555 4.51 -0.83 5.94
C LYS A 555 5.30 0.35 6.51
N HIS A 556 4.85 0.92 7.62
CA HIS A 556 5.65 1.90 8.35
C HIS A 556 6.88 1.22 8.98
N ARG A 557 8.05 1.86 8.84
CA ARG A 557 9.33 1.33 9.36
C ARG A 557 9.32 1.03 10.86
N TYR A 558 8.71 1.93 11.64
CA TYR A 558 8.67 1.83 13.10
C TYR A 558 7.59 0.88 13.60
N GLU A 559 6.47 0.80 12.86
CA GLU A 559 5.36 -0.08 13.21
C GLU A 559 5.77 -1.56 13.07
N THR A 560 6.53 -1.93 12.03
CA THR A 560 6.92 -3.33 11.82
C THR A 560 7.89 -3.86 12.86
N LYS A 561 8.99 -3.14 13.13
CA LYS A 561 9.97 -3.58 14.14
C LYS A 561 9.40 -3.44 15.55
N GLY A 562 8.82 -2.29 15.89
CA GLY A 562 8.24 -2.03 17.20
C GLY A 562 7.13 -3.01 17.55
N LEU A 563 6.16 -3.21 16.65
CA LEU A 563 5.06 -4.14 16.91
C LEU A 563 5.53 -5.60 16.98
N SER A 564 6.52 -5.99 16.16
CA SER A 564 7.10 -7.35 16.25
C SER A 564 7.80 -7.57 17.58
N ILE A 565 8.57 -6.59 18.06
CA ILE A 565 9.22 -6.60 19.37
C ILE A 565 8.15 -6.67 20.47
N VAL A 566 7.15 -5.79 20.44
CA VAL A 566 6.06 -5.78 21.43
C VAL A 566 5.33 -7.12 21.44
N ASN A 567 5.02 -7.70 20.29
CA ASN A 567 4.35 -9.00 20.20
C ASN A 567 5.22 -10.14 20.74
N LEU A 568 6.52 -10.15 20.45
CA LEU A 568 7.48 -11.11 21.01
C LEU A 568 7.53 -11.00 22.53
N LEU A 569 7.71 -9.79 23.03
CA LEU A 569 7.83 -9.48 24.45
C LEU A 569 6.55 -9.78 25.22
N PHE A 570 5.38 -9.47 24.66
CA PHE A 570 4.09 -9.84 25.24
C PHE A 570 3.87 -11.36 25.27
N SER A 571 4.35 -12.09 24.24
CA SER A 571 4.32 -13.56 24.24
C SER A 571 5.18 -14.13 25.37
N ALA A 572 6.35 -13.52 25.64
CA ALA A 572 7.21 -13.92 26.75
C ALA A 572 6.59 -13.58 28.12
N ALA A 573 6.02 -12.39 28.26
CA ALA A 573 5.38 -11.91 29.49
C ALA A 573 4.08 -12.66 29.85
N SER A 574 3.36 -13.21 28.87
CA SER A 574 2.15 -14.00 29.09
C SER A 574 2.40 -15.50 29.26
N GLY A 575 3.65 -15.95 29.07
CA GLY A 575 4.02 -17.36 29.18
C GLY A 575 3.64 -18.21 27.96
N ASP A 576 3.30 -17.61 26.81
CA ASP A 576 2.91 -18.35 25.60
C ASP A 576 4.15 -18.87 24.84
N VAL A 577 4.66 -20.02 25.30
CA VAL A 577 5.75 -20.77 24.63
C VAL A 577 5.38 -21.13 23.19
N THR A 578 4.09 -21.32 22.87
CA THR A 578 3.66 -21.67 21.52
C THR A 578 3.82 -20.48 20.57
N ALA A 579 3.50 -19.28 21.02
CA ALA A 579 3.78 -18.04 20.28
C ALA A 579 5.29 -17.81 20.14
N LEU A 580 6.10 -18.02 21.19
CA LEU A 580 7.55 -17.92 21.09
C LEU A 580 8.15 -18.92 20.08
N ARG A 581 7.64 -20.16 20.05
CA ARG A 581 8.00 -21.15 19.02
C ARG A 581 7.65 -20.67 17.62
N ARG A 582 6.46 -20.08 17.43
CA ARG A 582 6.05 -19.51 16.14
C ARG A 582 6.96 -18.35 15.72
N HIS A 583 7.32 -17.45 16.64
CA HIS A 583 8.25 -16.35 16.37
C HIS A 583 9.63 -16.88 15.96
N ARG A 584 10.17 -17.88 16.67
CA ARG A 584 11.44 -18.53 16.30
C ARG A 584 11.39 -19.17 14.92
N LEU A 585 10.33 -19.94 14.64
CA LEU A 585 10.14 -20.61 13.35
C LEU A 585 9.96 -19.61 12.20
N SER A 586 9.45 -18.40 12.48
CA SER A 586 9.31 -17.33 11.50
C SER A 586 10.63 -16.62 11.14
N GLY A 587 11.75 -16.99 11.78
CA GLY A 587 13.04 -16.35 11.57
C GLY A 587 13.21 -15.01 12.30
N MET A 588 12.31 -14.68 13.23
CA MET A 588 12.42 -13.45 14.03
C MET A 588 13.66 -13.49 14.91
N ASP A 589 14.39 -12.38 14.98
CA ASP A 589 15.46 -12.18 15.94
C ASP A 589 14.86 -12.02 17.35
N ILE A 590 15.14 -12.99 18.22
CA ILE A 590 14.59 -13.07 19.58
C ILE A 590 15.43 -12.24 20.58
N THR A 591 16.59 -11.75 20.14
CA THR A 591 17.49 -10.93 20.98
C THR A 591 17.06 -9.47 21.08
N LEU A 592 16.03 -9.06 20.33
CA LEU A 592 15.54 -7.70 20.29
C LEU A 592 14.98 -7.25 21.65
N ALA A 593 15.18 -5.97 21.95
CA ALA A 593 14.77 -5.33 23.19
C ALA A 593 13.75 -4.19 22.97
N ASP A 594 12.95 -3.90 23.98
CA ASP A 594 12.06 -2.72 23.99
C ASP A 594 12.82 -1.40 24.20
N TYR A 595 12.08 -0.29 24.33
CA TYR A 595 12.64 1.03 24.59
C TYR A 595 13.39 1.10 25.93
N ASP A 596 13.09 0.21 26.89
CA ASP A 596 13.76 0.09 28.19
C ASP A 596 14.95 -0.89 28.15
N GLY A 597 15.32 -1.42 26.99
CA GLY A 597 16.44 -2.36 26.85
C GLY A 597 16.12 -3.77 27.36
N ARG A 598 14.86 -4.08 27.66
CA ARG A 598 14.44 -5.40 28.15
C ARG A 598 14.17 -6.34 26.99
N THR A 599 14.76 -7.52 27.07
CA THR A 599 14.58 -8.63 26.11
C THR A 599 13.45 -9.57 26.54
N ALA A 600 13.08 -10.52 25.67
CA ALA A 600 12.10 -11.56 26.01
C ALA A 600 12.51 -12.36 27.26
N LEU A 601 13.82 -12.52 27.49
CA LEU A 601 14.34 -13.22 28.67
C LEU A 601 14.10 -12.44 29.97
N HIS A 602 14.25 -11.10 29.95
CA HIS A 602 13.93 -10.26 31.12
C HIS A 602 12.47 -10.40 31.53
N LEU A 603 11.55 -10.32 30.56
CA LEU A 603 10.12 -10.39 30.84
C LEU A 603 9.68 -11.79 31.27
N ALA A 604 10.19 -12.84 30.63
CA ALA A 604 9.89 -14.22 31.05
C ALA A 604 10.43 -14.52 32.47
N ALA A 605 11.57 -13.93 32.84
CA ALA A 605 12.17 -14.09 34.17
C ALA A 605 11.43 -13.28 35.24
N SER A 606 11.02 -12.05 34.91
CA SER A 606 10.24 -11.15 35.78
C SER A 606 8.84 -11.69 36.08
N GLU A 607 8.17 -12.33 35.12
CA GLU A 607 6.79 -12.87 35.28
C GLU A 607 6.77 -14.33 35.79
N GLY A 608 7.93 -14.97 35.93
CA GLY A 608 8.03 -16.30 36.51
C GLY A 608 7.80 -17.48 35.54
N HIS A 609 7.92 -17.27 34.23
CA HIS A 609 7.64 -18.29 33.21
C HIS A 609 8.85 -19.17 32.87
N LEU A 610 9.10 -20.20 33.68
CA LEU A 610 10.25 -21.11 33.53
C LEU A 610 10.32 -21.79 32.15
N ASP A 611 9.19 -22.20 31.58
CA ASP A 611 9.17 -22.87 30.26
C ASP A 611 9.58 -21.92 29.13
N CYS A 612 9.23 -20.63 29.23
CA CYS A 612 9.70 -19.60 28.30
C CYS A 612 11.21 -19.39 28.46
N VAL A 613 11.72 -19.31 29.69
CA VAL A 613 13.16 -19.15 29.97
C VAL A 613 13.97 -20.32 29.41
N LYS A 614 13.53 -21.57 29.65
CA LYS A 614 14.15 -22.77 29.07
C LYS A 614 14.13 -22.73 27.55
N PHE A 615 12.98 -22.40 26.95
CA PHE A 615 12.87 -22.30 25.49
C PHE A 615 13.80 -21.25 24.90
N LEU A 616 13.92 -20.09 25.52
CA LEU A 616 14.79 -19.01 25.09
C LEU A 616 16.27 -19.41 25.17
N LEU A 617 16.71 -19.99 26.28
CA LEU A 617 18.12 -20.33 26.50
C LEU A 617 18.54 -21.60 25.74
N GLU A 618 17.79 -22.69 25.86
CA GLU A 618 18.15 -23.99 25.26
C GLU A 618 17.93 -24.02 23.74
N HIS A 619 16.80 -23.49 23.27
CA HIS A 619 16.41 -23.62 21.86
C HIS A 619 16.69 -22.37 21.02
N CYS A 620 16.61 -21.17 21.62
CA CYS A 620 16.88 -19.93 20.91
C CYS A 620 18.32 -19.44 21.07
N GLN A 621 19.06 -19.95 22.07
CA GLN A 621 20.45 -19.57 22.38
C GLN A 621 20.62 -18.06 22.55
N VAL A 622 19.64 -17.40 23.19
CA VAL A 622 19.76 -15.98 23.52
C VAL A 622 20.83 -15.77 24.59
N PRO A 623 21.54 -14.61 24.58
CA PRO A 623 22.46 -14.28 25.66
C PRO A 623 21.72 -14.28 27.00
N HIS A 624 22.35 -14.87 28.02
CA HIS A 624 21.77 -15.01 29.36
C HIS A 624 22.03 -13.78 30.24
N ASN A 625 22.94 -12.89 29.84
CA ASN A 625 23.38 -11.70 30.58
C ASN A 625 23.11 -10.32 29.88
N PRO A 626 22.02 -10.13 29.11
CA PRO A 626 21.71 -8.80 28.59
C PRO A 626 21.41 -7.85 29.76
N LYS A 627 21.80 -6.59 29.63
CA LYS A 627 21.48 -5.56 30.63
C LYS A 627 20.38 -4.65 30.10
N ASP A 628 19.41 -4.37 30.94
CA ASP A 628 18.38 -3.37 30.64
C ASP A 628 18.88 -1.93 30.88
N ARG A 629 17.98 -0.95 30.74
CA ARG A 629 18.26 0.48 30.97
C ARG A 629 18.71 0.78 32.41
N TRP A 630 18.28 -0.01 33.40
CA TRP A 630 18.64 0.16 34.81
C TRP A 630 19.90 -0.62 35.19
N GLY A 631 20.46 -1.40 34.25
CA GLY A 631 21.64 -2.23 34.46
C GLY A 631 21.33 -3.59 35.09
N ASN A 632 20.04 -3.92 35.24
CA ASN A 632 19.59 -5.20 35.78
C ASN A 632 19.76 -6.29 34.72
N LEU A 633 20.14 -7.48 35.18
CA LEU A 633 20.16 -8.72 34.40
C LEU A 633 18.81 -9.44 34.54
N PRO A 634 18.49 -10.40 33.65
CA PRO A 634 17.28 -11.22 33.78
C PRO A 634 17.21 -11.97 35.13
N ILE A 635 18.37 -12.31 35.70
CA ILE A 635 18.46 -12.95 37.01
C ILE A 635 18.10 -11.98 38.15
N ASP A 636 18.51 -10.72 38.06
CA ASP A 636 18.20 -9.69 39.06
C ASP A 636 16.70 -9.40 39.07
N GLU A 637 16.08 -9.38 37.89
CA GLU A 637 14.62 -9.28 37.75
C GLU A 637 13.91 -10.48 38.40
N ALA A 638 14.38 -11.71 38.15
CA ALA A 638 13.81 -12.90 38.81
C ALA A 638 14.00 -12.89 40.34
N GLU A 639 15.11 -12.37 40.85
CA GLU A 639 15.34 -12.21 42.30
C GLU A 639 14.43 -11.13 42.89
N ASN A 640 14.27 -9.99 42.23
CA ASN A 640 13.42 -8.88 42.66
C ASN A 640 11.94 -9.29 42.78
N PHE A 641 11.45 -10.11 41.85
CA PHE A 641 10.07 -10.63 41.86
C PHE A 641 9.91 -11.96 42.62
N GLY A 642 11.00 -12.53 43.16
CA GLY A 642 10.96 -13.70 44.04
C GLY A 642 10.80 -15.05 43.34
N HIS A 643 11.17 -15.17 42.06
CA HIS A 643 11.05 -16.38 41.25
C HIS A 643 12.25 -17.32 41.40
N HIS A 644 12.41 -17.92 42.58
CA HIS A 644 13.55 -18.76 42.98
C HIS A 644 13.89 -19.89 41.99
N ALA A 645 12.89 -20.56 41.39
CA ALA A 645 13.12 -21.64 40.43
C ALA A 645 13.82 -21.18 39.14
N ILE A 646 13.57 -19.93 38.71
CA ILE A 646 14.24 -19.33 37.56
C ILE A 646 15.64 -18.84 37.95
N VAL A 647 15.80 -18.29 39.14
CA VAL A 647 17.10 -17.86 39.66
C VAL A 647 18.08 -19.04 39.73
N GLU A 648 17.66 -20.17 40.29
CA GLU A 648 18.46 -21.40 40.33
C GLU A 648 18.83 -21.85 38.92
N TYR A 649 17.86 -21.90 38.00
CA TYR A 649 18.09 -22.32 36.62
C TYR A 649 19.04 -21.38 35.86
N LEU A 650 18.92 -20.06 36.04
CA LEU A 650 19.81 -19.07 35.42
C LEU A 650 21.23 -19.13 35.99
N LYS A 651 21.40 -19.38 37.31
CA LYS A 651 22.72 -19.60 37.93
C LYS A 651 23.39 -20.87 37.37
N GLU A 652 22.65 -21.97 37.33
CA GLU A 652 23.14 -23.22 36.72
C GLU A 652 23.51 -23.04 35.24
N TRP A 653 22.74 -22.25 34.49
CA TRP A 653 23.02 -21.96 33.09
C TRP A 653 24.28 -21.11 32.93
N ALA A 654 24.45 -20.08 33.76
CA ALA A 654 25.64 -19.22 33.76
C ALA A 654 26.91 -20.02 34.09
N GLU A 655 26.89 -20.87 35.13
CA GLU A 655 28.02 -21.74 35.49
C GLU A 655 28.39 -22.70 34.34
N LYS A 656 27.38 -23.26 33.64
CA LYS A 656 27.60 -24.10 32.46
C LYS A 656 28.18 -23.32 31.27
N ALA A 657 27.74 -22.08 31.06
CA ALA A 657 28.25 -21.22 30.00
C ALA A 657 29.71 -20.81 30.26
N GLU A 658 30.04 -20.42 31.49
CA GLU A 658 31.41 -20.09 31.91
C GLU A 658 32.36 -21.31 31.82
N ALA A 659 31.87 -22.50 32.19
CA ALA A 659 32.63 -23.74 32.05
C ALA A 659 32.88 -24.13 30.57
N ALA A 660 31.97 -23.76 29.66
CA ALA A 660 32.11 -24.00 28.23
C ALA A 660 33.09 -23.01 27.56
N GLU A 661 33.10 -21.74 27.97
CA GLU A 661 34.09 -20.74 27.51
C GLU A 661 35.50 -21.06 28.01
N ALA A 662 35.65 -21.70 29.18
CA ALA A 662 36.94 -22.15 29.69
C ALA A 662 37.51 -23.41 28.97
N HIS A 663 36.75 -24.06 28.08
CA HIS A 663 37.13 -25.32 27.42
C HIS A 663 37.33 -25.24 25.90
N THR A 664 37.39 -24.04 25.30
CA THR A 664 37.91 -23.90 23.93
C THR A 664 39.44 -24.08 23.93
N PRO A 665 40.01 -25.15 23.34
CA PRO A 665 41.45 -25.26 23.20
C PRO A 665 41.92 -24.24 22.17
N GLU A 666 42.99 -23.50 22.48
CA GLU A 666 43.78 -22.78 21.49
C GLU A 666 44.17 -23.77 20.37
N ALA A 667 43.45 -23.72 19.25
CA ALA A 667 43.83 -24.45 18.06
C ALA A 667 45.12 -23.82 17.52
N VAL A 668 46.18 -24.61 17.64
CA VAL A 668 47.50 -24.43 17.03
C VAL A 668 47.34 -23.93 15.59
N ILE A 669 47.66 -22.67 15.36
CA ILE A 669 48.01 -22.14 14.03
C ILE A 669 49.33 -22.80 13.65
N LYS A 670 49.26 -23.93 12.95
CA LYS A 670 50.36 -24.36 12.08
C LYS A 670 50.18 -23.60 10.77
N ASN A 671 51.01 -22.58 10.60
CA ASN A 671 51.28 -21.98 9.30
C ASN A 671 51.66 -23.09 8.32
N THR A 672 50.79 -23.37 7.35
CA THR A 672 51.21 -23.89 6.05
C THR A 672 51.38 -22.69 5.12
N GLU A 673 52.51 -22.64 4.43
CA GLU A 673 52.98 -21.55 3.54
C GLU A 673 52.10 -21.35 2.29
N ALA A 674 50.81 -21.03 2.44
CA ALA A 674 49.92 -20.75 1.32
C ALA A 674 48.95 -19.57 1.49
N ASP A 675 48.91 -18.89 2.65
CA ASP A 675 48.01 -17.73 2.88
C ASP A 675 48.77 -16.45 3.30
N GLU A 676 50.03 -16.27 2.87
CA GLU A 676 50.68 -14.96 2.87
C GLU A 676 50.40 -14.24 1.55
N GLU A 677 49.18 -13.75 1.37
CA GLU A 677 48.86 -12.52 0.64
C GLU A 677 47.37 -12.24 0.83
N ILE A 678 47.02 -10.98 1.13
CA ILE A 678 45.67 -10.48 1.43
C ILE A 678 45.28 -10.62 2.92
N ILE A 679 45.84 -9.78 3.78
CA ILE A 679 45.16 -8.97 4.83
C ILE A 679 46.28 -8.15 5.51
N THR A 680 46.81 -7.18 4.78
CA THR A 680 47.56 -6.04 5.33
C THR A 680 46.90 -4.76 4.85
N SER A 681 45.60 -4.62 5.10
CA SER A 681 44.90 -3.34 5.03
C SER A 681 43.48 -3.51 5.54
N THR A 682 43.26 -3.15 6.81
CA THR A 682 42.06 -2.47 7.36
C THR A 682 41.83 -2.80 8.84
N GLN A 683 42.73 -2.32 9.71
CA GLN A 683 42.34 -1.96 11.08
C GLN A 683 43.04 -0.66 11.51
N SER A 684 42.22 0.38 11.61
CA SER A 684 42.29 1.58 12.47
C SER A 684 41.34 2.57 11.77
N VAL A 685 40.25 3.05 12.35
CA VAL A 685 40.17 3.84 13.59
C VAL A 685 38.71 3.84 14.07
N SER A 686 38.48 3.74 15.38
CA SER A 686 37.26 4.21 16.04
C SER A 686 37.53 5.55 16.75
N SER A 687 36.60 6.49 16.55
CA SER A 687 36.16 7.62 17.41
C SER A 687 37.17 8.38 18.27
N ASP A 688 37.28 9.69 18.02
CA ASP A 688 37.13 10.71 19.09
C ASP A 688 36.79 12.09 18.49
N TYR A 689 35.77 12.72 19.06
CA TYR A 689 35.37 14.11 18.85
C TYR A 689 36.00 14.94 19.99
N ASP A 690 36.88 15.90 19.73
CA ASP A 690 36.71 17.27 20.24
C ASP A 690 37.66 18.33 19.63
N ARG A 691 37.05 19.49 19.36
CA ARG A 691 37.54 20.89 19.29
C ARG A 691 38.98 21.26 18.88
N SER A 692 39.02 22.12 17.84
CA SER A 692 39.54 23.51 17.82
C SER A 692 40.62 23.87 16.79
N ALA A 693 40.30 24.96 16.05
CA ALA A 693 41.10 25.91 15.28
C ALA A 693 42.63 25.72 15.13
N THR A 694 43.15 25.88 13.90
CA THR A 694 43.90 27.10 13.47
C THR A 694 44.50 26.97 12.05
N ALA A 695 44.27 28.02 11.26
CA ALA A 695 45.04 28.64 10.16
C ALA A 695 46.09 27.88 9.32
N SER A 696 45.85 27.90 7.99
CA SER A 696 46.67 28.40 6.85
C SER A 696 48.21 28.43 6.96
N PRO A 697 48.98 28.20 5.86
CA PRO A 697 49.11 29.24 4.83
C PRO A 697 49.22 28.80 3.36
N ILE A 698 48.93 29.81 2.54
CA ILE A 698 49.06 30.02 1.09
C ILE A 698 50.54 29.99 0.65
N PRO A 699 50.82 29.73 -0.64
CA PRO A 699 51.87 30.47 -1.33
C PRO A 699 51.36 31.18 -2.60
N SER A 700 51.82 32.43 -2.76
CA SER A 700 51.53 33.34 -3.87
C SER A 700 52.77 33.58 -4.75
N ASP A 701 52.49 33.75 -6.05
CA ASP A 701 53.13 34.63 -7.05
C ASP A 701 54.56 34.39 -7.59
N ALA A 702 54.61 34.18 -8.92
CA ALA A 702 55.27 35.00 -9.96
C ALA A 702 55.20 34.19 -11.29
N GLY A 703 54.97 34.67 -12.52
CA GLY A 703 54.90 35.99 -13.13
C GLY A 703 55.53 35.93 -14.54
N SER A 704 54.77 36.29 -15.60
CA SER A 704 55.19 36.56 -17.00
C SER A 704 55.70 35.34 -17.83
N SER A 705 55.55 35.19 -19.16
CA SER A 705 55.48 36.14 -20.27
C SER A 705 54.99 35.44 -21.58
N SER A 706 54.77 36.27 -22.59
CA SER A 706 54.30 36.11 -23.98
C SER A 706 55.03 35.16 -24.94
N GLY A 707 54.34 34.75 -26.02
CA GLY A 707 54.90 34.31 -27.32
C GLY A 707 54.09 33.16 -27.92
N ILE A 708 53.16 33.38 -28.86
CA ILE A 708 53.37 33.28 -30.33
C ILE A 708 54.21 32.04 -30.70
N ASP A 709 53.57 30.98 -31.21
CA ASP A 709 53.82 30.58 -32.60
C ASP A 709 52.80 29.60 -33.17
N ASP A 710 52.57 29.85 -34.44
CA ASP A 710 51.69 29.23 -35.43
C ASP A 710 52.27 27.87 -35.89
N ASN A 711 51.41 26.91 -36.21
CA ASN A 711 51.47 26.11 -37.45
C ASN A 711 50.51 24.90 -37.44
N THR A 712 49.50 24.99 -38.31
CA THR A 712 49.30 24.11 -39.49
C THR A 712 49.72 22.62 -39.34
N LYS A 713 48.94 21.58 -39.69
CA LYS A 713 47.92 21.33 -40.72
C LYS A 713 47.48 19.83 -40.62
N PRO A 714 46.64 19.24 -41.52
CA PRO A 714 45.58 18.29 -41.16
C PRO A 714 45.62 16.92 -41.90
N GLY A 715 44.58 16.09 -41.70
CA GLY A 715 44.23 14.89 -42.49
C GLY A 715 44.34 13.62 -41.64
N PHE A 716 43.32 12.79 -41.46
CA PHE A 716 42.21 12.37 -42.34
C PHE A 716 40.90 12.21 -41.59
#